data_AF-A0A2V7YUA9-F1
#
_entry.id   AF-A0A2V7YUA9-F1
#
_cell.length_a   1.000
_cell.length_b   1.000
_cell.length_c   1.000
_cell.angle_alpha   90.00
_cell.angle_beta   90.00
_cell.angle_gamma   90.00
#
_symmetry.space_group_name_H-M   'P 1'
#
loop_
_entity.id
_entity.type
_entity.pdbx_description
1 polymer ?
#
loop_
_entity_poly.entity_id
_entity_poly.type
_entity_poly.pdbx_seq_one_letter_code
_entity_poly.pdbx_strand_id
1 'polypeptide(L)'
;MVSALLLLLPWTARAQTTSTLAAETGDNTSVGTFPQHDNGNVAAGNVSKLDLHSLLYPGATTRIYAHVMPWFCTPGSANCTCSTDANGVTRCNSSSHILTGYNSNDATQVKKQVDDMISRGIQGVIIPWYGATKPIQSGATSKLLQEAASRSPLFEFAIMETTGSGCSGNTQCVINDMVYFANNFYNSPAYMRRSGRPVVFFFSGLGTIDWNQVRTSAPGNPLFIFEDGFTHAQTDGAFAWDHPAQTVPQNLDYFYGQAQSHRSEIPVGAGYKGFDDRYATWGSNRFLDQACGQTWLESFAVAGSYWSSSDQLANLQLVTWNDYDEGTEVESGIDNCLSISASLGADGKTLSWSLSGSGQESTVDRYRIWSTPASDGQNLTLRAEVTAGGAHSYDLSTLPLSAGSYTIYVQALGKPTILNHMANGVSYTAVGGPTGCAASNVDDAAGWQSCTSTACCGGGGGATTALTADPSKSQNGSGVSARFDLGGSTAYSNARWWNQVATTCAAFHFTLDFWAYVTAPSAPQGFEFDFDQVVGGQRYKFSHQCDFKDSGLWRVWANGGWTATSHACVPFTANSWNHFVFHGERTLDGRVHYQDMVINNVTYTFDLYATPTAAGSDSVTVYIQLDGNSQQTPYSLWIDKLSLTSQ
;
A
#
# COMPACT_ATOMS: atom_id res chain seq x y z
N MET A 1 2.29 -18.97 -29.48
CA MET A 1 1.58 -19.40 -28.25
C MET A 1 1.33 -18.14 -27.44
N VAL A 2 0.05 -17.84 -27.22
CA VAL A 2 -0.43 -16.57 -26.64
C VAL A 2 -0.07 -16.55 -25.16
N SER A 3 0.84 -15.65 -24.75
CA SER A 3 1.13 -15.38 -23.34
C SER A 3 0.01 -14.49 -22.80
N ALA A 4 -0.79 -15.03 -21.89
CA ALA A 4 -1.74 -14.26 -21.09
C ALA A 4 -0.93 -13.46 -20.06
N LEU A 5 -0.81 -12.16 -20.29
CA LEU A 5 -0.21 -11.22 -19.37
C LEU A 5 -1.24 -10.93 -18.25
N LEU A 6 -1.20 -11.69 -17.16
CA LEU A 6 -1.90 -11.31 -15.92
C LEU A 6 -1.13 -10.14 -15.29
N LEU A 7 -1.61 -8.92 -15.52
CA LEU A 7 -1.16 -7.73 -14.81
C LEU A 7 -1.65 -7.81 -13.36
N LEU A 8 -0.76 -8.19 -12.45
CA LEU A 8 -0.97 -8.04 -11.01
C LEU A 8 -0.60 -6.60 -10.64
N LEU A 9 -1.64 -5.80 -10.34
CA LEU A 9 -1.56 -4.43 -9.85
C LEU A 9 -0.87 -4.40 -8.47
N PRO A 10 -0.08 -3.36 -8.13
CA PRO A 10 0.38 -3.13 -6.77
C PRO A 10 -0.84 -2.90 -5.87
N TRP A 11 -0.95 -3.67 -4.79
CA TRP A 11 -1.91 -3.46 -3.72
C TRP A 11 -1.51 -2.23 -2.92
N THR A 12 -1.92 -1.05 -3.37
CA THR A 12 -2.23 0.03 -2.44
C THR A 12 -3.59 -0.31 -1.84
N ALA A 13 -3.71 -0.37 -0.52
CA ALA A 13 -4.96 -0.66 0.18
C ALA A 13 -6.07 0.26 -0.37
N ARG A 14 -6.97 -0.31 -1.18
CA ARG A 14 -8.26 0.33 -1.48
C ARG A 14 -8.89 0.72 -0.15
N ALA A 15 -9.58 1.86 -0.09
CA ALA A 15 -10.70 1.96 0.84
C ALA A 15 -11.70 0.89 0.41
N GLN A 16 -11.54 -0.32 0.94
CA GLN A 16 -12.39 -1.45 0.60
C GLN A 16 -13.76 -1.16 1.16
N THR A 17 -14.63 -0.62 0.32
CA THR A 17 -15.99 -0.24 0.69
C THR A 17 -16.86 -1.45 1.02
N THR A 18 -16.47 -2.64 0.54
CA THR A 18 -17.16 -3.91 0.82
C THR A 18 -16.18 -5.04 1.11
N SER A 19 -16.40 -5.81 2.17
CA SER A 19 -15.59 -6.98 2.55
C SER A 19 -16.48 -8.11 3.08
N THR A 20 -15.88 -9.13 3.69
CA THR A 20 -16.59 -10.13 4.48
C THR A 20 -15.98 -10.22 5.86
N LEU A 21 -16.78 -10.61 6.87
CA LEU A 21 -16.27 -10.84 8.22
C LEU A 21 -15.11 -11.84 8.21
N ALA A 22 -15.23 -12.91 7.43
CA ALA A 22 -14.17 -13.90 7.28
C ALA A 22 -12.87 -13.33 6.69
N ALA A 23 -12.96 -12.36 5.76
CA ALA A 23 -11.77 -11.70 5.20
C ALA A 23 -11.13 -10.72 6.21
N GLU A 24 -11.96 -10.03 7.01
CA GLU A 24 -11.48 -9.05 8.00
C GLU A 24 -11.01 -9.67 9.32
N THR A 25 -11.29 -10.96 9.56
CA THR A 25 -10.83 -11.69 10.76
C THR A 25 -9.94 -12.88 10.44
N GLY A 26 -9.94 -13.37 9.20
CA GLY A 26 -9.14 -14.52 8.79
C GLY A 26 -7.67 -14.18 8.62
N ASP A 27 -6.83 -15.21 8.67
CA ASP A 27 -5.41 -15.11 8.34
C ASP A 27 -5.23 -14.57 6.91
N ASN A 28 -4.46 -13.49 6.81
CA ASN A 28 -4.12 -12.84 5.56
C ASN A 28 -2.60 -12.81 5.32
N THR A 29 -1.84 -13.65 6.00
CA THR A 29 -0.38 -13.77 5.90
C THR A 29 0.05 -14.84 4.89
N SER A 30 1.34 -14.90 4.58
CA SER A 30 1.91 -16.02 3.81
C SER A 30 2.18 -17.27 4.64
N VAL A 31 2.11 -17.18 5.97
CA VAL A 31 2.28 -18.33 6.84
C VAL A 31 1.01 -19.20 6.79
N GLY A 32 1.17 -20.51 6.93
CA GLY A 32 0.04 -21.43 7.01
C GLY A 32 -0.46 -21.54 8.44
N THR A 33 -0.68 -22.77 8.90
CA THR A 33 -0.92 -23.02 10.33
C THR A 33 0.38 -22.89 11.11
N PHE A 34 0.54 -21.80 11.87
CA PHE A 34 1.66 -21.58 12.77
C PHE A 34 1.15 -21.21 14.18
N PRO A 35 1.60 -21.90 15.25
CA PRO A 35 1.14 -21.61 16.60
C PRO A 35 1.89 -20.43 17.23
N GLN A 36 1.24 -19.77 18.18
CA GLN A 36 1.90 -18.76 19.02
C GLN A 36 2.98 -19.40 19.90
N HIS A 37 4.09 -18.69 20.07
CA HIS A 37 5.19 -19.06 20.95
C HIS A 37 5.48 -17.92 21.95
N ASP A 38 6.11 -18.24 23.08
CA ASP A 38 6.42 -17.27 24.14
C ASP A 38 7.71 -16.47 23.91
N ASN A 39 8.38 -16.66 22.76
CA ASN A 39 9.47 -15.81 22.27
C ASN A 39 8.96 -14.65 21.39
N GLY A 40 7.64 -14.40 21.41
CA GLY A 40 7.01 -13.30 20.70
C GLY A 40 6.66 -13.58 19.23
N ASN A 41 6.74 -14.83 18.78
CA ASN A 41 6.07 -15.21 17.53
C ASN A 41 4.57 -15.37 17.77
N VAL A 42 3.75 -14.75 16.92
CA VAL A 42 2.30 -14.83 17.03
C VAL A 42 1.75 -15.98 16.21
N ALA A 43 0.53 -16.40 16.53
CA ALA A 43 -0.19 -17.28 15.61
C ALA A 43 -0.50 -16.52 14.32
N ALA A 44 -0.56 -17.26 13.20
CA ALA A 44 -1.02 -16.72 11.92
C ALA A 44 -2.38 -16.02 12.09
N GLY A 45 -2.47 -14.76 11.64
CA GLY A 45 -3.61 -13.91 11.95
C GLY A 45 -3.88 -12.84 10.91
N ASN A 46 -4.87 -11.99 11.18
CA ASN A 46 -5.19 -10.87 10.31
C ASN A 46 -4.26 -9.69 10.63
N VAL A 47 -3.32 -9.37 9.73
CA VAL A 47 -2.39 -8.26 9.89
C VAL A 47 -2.79 -7.06 9.04
N SER A 48 -2.42 -5.87 9.49
CA SER A 48 -2.54 -4.65 8.71
C SER A 48 -1.69 -4.70 7.45
N LYS A 49 -2.33 -4.44 6.30
CA LYS A 49 -1.69 -4.28 4.99
C LYS A 49 -1.44 -2.81 4.63
N LEU A 50 -1.44 -1.93 5.63
CA LEU A 50 -0.98 -0.55 5.43
C LEU A 50 0.48 -0.56 4.96
N ASP A 51 0.82 0.37 4.08
CA ASP A 51 2.16 0.48 3.52
C ASP A 51 3.17 0.85 4.62
N LEU A 52 4.28 0.11 4.72
CA LEU A 52 5.36 0.33 5.68
C LEU A 52 5.98 1.72 5.61
N HIS A 53 5.93 2.40 4.47
CA HIS A 53 6.42 3.78 4.35
C HIS A 53 5.66 4.75 5.27
N SER A 54 4.43 4.42 5.69
CA SER A 54 3.67 5.21 6.66
C SER A 54 4.29 5.24 8.07
N LEU A 55 5.23 4.34 8.38
CA LEU A 55 6.01 4.37 9.62
C LEU A 55 7.27 5.24 9.51
N LEU A 56 7.69 5.59 8.30
CA LEU A 56 8.83 6.47 8.06
C LEU A 56 8.40 7.94 8.08
N TYR A 57 9.39 8.82 7.94
CA TYR A 57 9.16 10.26 7.80
C TYR A 57 8.28 10.58 6.57
N PRO A 58 7.45 11.63 6.61
CA PRO A 58 6.56 11.99 5.50
C PRO A 58 7.30 12.19 4.17
N GLY A 59 6.78 11.58 3.11
CA GLY A 59 7.38 11.63 1.77
C GLY A 59 8.61 10.74 1.60
N ALA A 60 8.81 9.75 2.48
CA ALA A 60 9.86 8.75 2.30
C ALA A 60 9.70 7.98 0.99
N THR A 61 10.78 7.85 0.23
CA THR A 61 10.89 7.00 -0.97
C THR A 61 11.89 5.85 -0.76
N THR A 62 12.14 5.53 0.51
CA THR A 62 13.11 4.52 0.97
C THR A 62 12.77 3.15 0.41
N ARG A 63 13.71 2.45 -0.23
CA ARG A 63 13.45 1.07 -0.61
C ARG A 63 13.46 0.14 0.60
N ILE A 64 12.39 -0.62 0.81
CA ILE A 64 12.24 -1.54 1.95
C ILE A 64 12.46 -2.99 1.49
N TYR A 65 13.37 -3.70 2.17
CA TYR A 65 13.75 -5.08 1.86
C TYR A 65 13.45 -6.01 3.03
N ALA A 66 13.02 -7.23 2.76
CA ALA A 66 12.85 -8.28 3.77
C ALA A 66 14.13 -9.13 3.89
N HIS A 67 14.64 -9.33 5.10
CA HIS A 67 15.65 -10.35 5.34
C HIS A 67 14.98 -11.73 5.50
N VAL A 68 15.26 -12.68 4.59
CA VAL A 68 14.52 -13.96 4.51
C VAL A 68 15.39 -15.16 4.84
N MET A 69 15.05 -15.90 5.89
CA MET A 69 15.67 -17.16 6.27
C MET A 69 15.22 -18.33 5.36
N PRO A 70 16.15 -19.04 4.68
CA PRO A 70 15.81 -20.01 3.64
C PRO A 70 15.79 -21.47 4.11
N TRP A 71 15.71 -21.74 5.42
CA TRP A 71 16.06 -23.05 6.00
C TRP A 71 14.89 -23.87 6.54
N PHE A 72 13.64 -23.42 6.42
CA PHE A 72 12.51 -24.13 7.01
C PHE A 72 12.04 -25.29 6.14
N CYS A 73 11.64 -26.38 6.79
CA CYS A 73 11.08 -27.56 6.13
C CYS A 73 10.06 -28.26 7.03
N THR A 74 9.20 -29.06 6.41
CA THR A 74 8.15 -29.83 7.08
C THR A 74 8.45 -31.33 7.06
N PRO A 75 7.87 -32.13 7.98
CA PRO A 75 7.94 -33.59 7.90
C PRO A 75 7.54 -34.11 6.50
N GLY A 76 8.38 -34.97 5.93
CA GLY A 76 8.20 -35.49 4.57
C GLY A 76 8.89 -34.69 3.46
N SER A 77 9.42 -33.50 3.77
CA SER A 77 10.31 -32.78 2.85
C SER A 77 11.63 -33.54 2.65
N ALA A 78 12.16 -33.53 1.42
CA ALA A 78 13.46 -34.14 1.14
C ALA A 78 14.58 -33.46 1.93
N ASN A 79 15.48 -34.26 2.52
CA ASN A 79 16.58 -33.80 3.38
C ASN A 79 16.10 -33.02 4.64
N CYS A 80 14.89 -33.31 5.12
CA CYS A 80 14.33 -32.73 6.33
C CYS A 80 14.15 -33.80 7.40
N THR A 81 14.79 -33.61 8.56
CA THR A 81 14.55 -34.42 9.76
C THR A 81 13.96 -33.52 10.83
N CYS A 82 12.95 -34.02 11.53
CA CYS A 82 12.27 -33.29 12.58
C CYS A 82 12.24 -34.07 13.90
N SER A 83 12.30 -33.36 15.02
CA SER A 83 12.12 -33.90 16.37
C SER A 83 11.48 -32.87 17.29
N THR A 84 10.67 -33.34 18.24
CA THR A 84 10.10 -32.50 19.30
C THR A 84 11.03 -32.52 20.51
N ASP A 85 11.35 -31.34 21.05
CA ASP A 85 12.17 -31.21 22.24
C ASP A 85 11.37 -31.47 23.53
N ALA A 86 12.05 -31.42 24.69
CA ALA A 86 11.43 -31.62 26.00
C ALA A 86 10.40 -30.54 26.38
N ASN A 87 10.42 -29.39 25.70
CA ASN A 87 9.50 -28.27 25.91
C ASN A 87 8.29 -28.35 24.96
N GLY A 88 8.19 -29.40 24.14
CA GLY A 88 7.10 -29.58 23.17
C GLY A 88 7.29 -28.83 21.85
N VAL A 89 8.44 -28.16 21.66
CA VAL A 89 8.74 -27.43 20.42
C VAL A 89 9.26 -28.40 19.37
N THR A 90 8.53 -28.52 18.27
CA THR A 90 8.95 -29.34 17.13
C THR A 90 9.90 -28.55 16.25
N ARG A 91 11.09 -29.12 16.03
CA ARG A 91 12.11 -28.56 15.14
C ARG A 91 12.35 -29.44 13.95
N CYS A 92 12.67 -28.84 12.82
CA CYS A 92 12.96 -29.47 11.54
C CYS A 92 14.31 -28.99 10.99
N ASN A 93 14.72 -29.56 9.86
CA ASN A 93 16.03 -29.34 9.22
C ASN A 93 17.19 -29.65 10.20
N SER A 94 17.51 -30.94 10.32
CA SER A 94 18.46 -31.44 11.33
C SER A 94 18.09 -31.05 12.77
N SER A 95 16.78 -30.96 13.04
CA SER A 95 16.24 -30.60 14.36
C SER A 95 16.69 -29.24 14.90
N SER A 96 17.04 -28.31 14.00
CA SER A 96 17.63 -27.01 14.34
C SER A 96 16.64 -25.85 14.38
N HIS A 97 15.58 -25.90 13.55
CA HIS A 97 14.70 -24.76 13.29
C HIS A 97 13.25 -25.06 13.66
N ILE A 98 12.52 -24.13 14.28
CA ILE A 98 11.10 -24.27 14.63
C ILE A 98 10.29 -24.68 13.38
N LEU A 99 9.33 -25.59 13.57
CA LEU A 99 8.39 -26.00 12.52
C LEU A 99 7.42 -24.85 12.19
N THR A 100 7.57 -24.26 11.00
CA THR A 100 6.76 -23.12 10.52
C THR A 100 5.52 -23.52 9.70
N GLY A 101 5.36 -24.81 9.43
CA GLY A 101 4.26 -25.33 8.59
C GLY A 101 4.49 -25.26 7.08
N TYR A 102 5.66 -24.79 6.63
CA TYR A 102 6.01 -24.74 5.21
C TYR A 102 7.45 -25.22 4.92
N ASN A 103 7.72 -25.51 3.64
CA ASN A 103 9.07 -25.77 3.13
C ASN A 103 9.57 -24.54 2.37
N SER A 104 10.68 -23.93 2.79
CA SER A 104 11.29 -22.77 2.14
C SER A 104 11.65 -23.04 0.67
N ASN A 105 11.88 -24.31 0.31
CA ASN A 105 12.14 -24.75 -1.05
C ASN A 105 10.85 -25.14 -1.81
N ASP A 106 9.68 -24.62 -1.44
CA ASP A 106 8.43 -24.74 -2.20
C ASP A 106 8.17 -23.44 -2.99
N ALA A 107 8.02 -23.54 -4.32
CA ALA A 107 7.76 -22.38 -5.17
C ALA A 107 6.41 -21.71 -4.87
N THR A 108 5.41 -22.48 -4.42
CA THR A 108 4.12 -21.95 -4.01
C THR A 108 4.25 -21.12 -2.75
N GLN A 109 5.06 -21.56 -1.79
CA GLN A 109 5.32 -20.80 -0.56
C GLN A 109 6.10 -19.52 -0.87
N VAL A 110 7.16 -19.62 -1.69
CA VAL A 110 7.93 -18.45 -2.13
C VAL A 110 7.01 -17.41 -2.79
N LYS A 111 6.10 -17.85 -3.67
CA LYS A 111 5.14 -16.93 -4.30
C LYS A 111 4.23 -16.25 -3.26
N LYS A 112 3.70 -17.00 -2.29
CA LYS A 112 2.87 -16.44 -1.20
C LYS A 112 3.64 -15.41 -0.38
N GLN A 113 4.89 -15.71 -0.03
CA GLN A 113 5.76 -14.79 0.71
C GLN A 113 6.00 -13.49 -0.06
N VAL A 114 6.33 -13.59 -1.35
CA VAL A 114 6.53 -12.39 -2.19
C VAL A 114 5.23 -11.61 -2.38
N ASP A 115 4.08 -12.27 -2.56
CA ASP A 115 2.77 -11.61 -2.62
C ASP A 115 2.46 -10.84 -1.33
N ASP A 116 2.69 -11.46 -0.17
CA ASP A 116 2.47 -10.84 1.13
C ASP A 116 3.43 -9.67 1.38
N MET A 117 4.72 -9.85 1.08
CA MET A 117 5.71 -8.77 1.17
C MET A 117 5.30 -7.55 0.33
N ILE A 118 4.94 -7.74 -0.95
CA ILE A 118 4.47 -6.67 -1.82
C ILE A 118 3.21 -6.02 -1.24
N SER A 119 2.29 -6.80 -0.67
CA SER A 119 1.06 -6.28 -0.05
C SER A 119 1.28 -5.37 1.15
N ARG A 120 2.48 -5.41 1.77
CA ARG A 120 2.88 -4.57 2.91
C ARG A 120 3.84 -3.45 2.51
N GLY A 121 4.09 -3.24 1.22
CA GLY A 121 5.01 -2.21 0.72
C GLY A 121 6.49 -2.62 0.70
N ILE A 122 6.80 -3.92 0.86
CA ILE A 122 8.18 -4.43 0.75
C ILE A 122 8.51 -4.64 -0.73
N GLN A 123 9.68 -4.15 -1.14
CA GLN A 123 10.09 -4.04 -2.54
C GLN A 123 11.27 -4.95 -2.90
N GLY A 124 11.66 -5.84 -2.01
CA GLY A 124 12.65 -6.85 -2.33
C GLY A 124 13.08 -7.67 -1.13
N VAL A 125 14.07 -8.53 -1.36
CA VAL A 125 14.61 -9.43 -0.36
C VAL A 125 16.13 -9.39 -0.33
N ILE A 126 16.68 -9.55 0.87
CA ILE A 126 18.08 -9.87 1.11
C ILE A 126 18.10 -11.26 1.74
N ILE A 127 18.75 -12.21 1.08
CA ILE A 127 18.76 -13.61 1.53
C ILE A 127 20.19 -14.04 1.93
N PRO A 128 20.39 -14.60 3.14
CA PRO A 128 21.66 -15.16 3.56
C PRO A 128 22.02 -16.43 2.77
N TRP A 129 23.28 -16.50 2.36
CA TRP A 129 23.85 -17.61 1.63
C TRP A 129 24.37 -18.70 2.57
N TYR A 130 23.94 -19.93 2.30
CA TYR A 130 24.30 -21.13 3.07
C TYR A 130 25.11 -22.16 2.26
N GLY A 131 25.60 -21.76 1.07
CA GLY A 131 26.33 -22.62 0.15
C GLY A 131 25.43 -23.38 -0.82
N ALA A 132 26.00 -23.73 -1.98
CA ALA A 132 25.25 -24.39 -3.07
C ALA A 132 24.82 -25.83 -2.75
N THR A 133 25.50 -26.49 -1.79
CA THR A 133 25.32 -27.91 -1.49
C THR A 133 24.19 -28.20 -0.50
N LYS A 134 23.54 -27.17 0.06
CA LYS A 134 22.43 -27.33 1.00
C LYS A 134 21.09 -27.18 0.27
N PRO A 135 20.40 -28.29 -0.08
CA PRO A 135 19.34 -28.29 -1.10
C PRO A 135 18.09 -27.49 -0.71
N ILE A 136 17.77 -27.38 0.59
CA ILE A 136 16.64 -26.56 1.05
C ILE A 136 16.98 -25.08 0.85
N GLN A 137 18.12 -24.63 1.39
CA GLN A 137 18.55 -23.24 1.36
C GLN A 137 18.89 -22.75 -0.05
N SER A 138 19.69 -23.52 -0.81
CA SER A 138 20.07 -23.14 -2.18
C SER A 138 18.89 -23.20 -3.16
N GLY A 139 17.96 -24.14 -2.94
CA GLY A 139 16.71 -24.24 -3.69
C GLY A 139 15.75 -23.08 -3.41
N ALA A 140 15.56 -22.72 -2.13
CA ALA A 140 14.79 -21.56 -1.71
C ALA A 140 15.37 -20.27 -2.31
N THR A 141 16.69 -20.08 -2.23
CA THR A 141 17.41 -18.94 -2.82
C THR A 141 17.14 -18.81 -4.33
N SER A 142 17.25 -19.91 -5.06
CA SER A 142 17.02 -19.93 -6.51
C SER A 142 15.57 -19.64 -6.89
N LYS A 143 14.61 -20.17 -6.12
CA LYS A 143 13.17 -19.94 -6.35
C LYS A 143 12.76 -18.51 -6.02
N LEU A 144 13.32 -17.94 -4.94
CA LEU A 144 13.07 -16.55 -4.57
C LEU A 144 13.62 -15.59 -5.63
N LEU A 145 14.79 -15.86 -6.20
CA LEU A 145 15.32 -15.10 -7.35
C LEU A 145 14.41 -15.20 -8.58
N GLN A 146 13.87 -16.38 -8.89
CA GLN A 146 12.96 -16.59 -10.00
C GLN A 146 11.64 -15.83 -9.81
N GLU A 147 11.07 -15.89 -8.60
CA GLU A 147 9.86 -15.16 -8.28
C GLU A 147 10.11 -13.65 -8.34
N ALA A 148 11.20 -13.14 -7.75
CA ALA A 148 11.58 -11.73 -7.86
C ALA A 148 11.74 -11.29 -9.32
N ALA A 149 12.41 -12.10 -10.16
CA ALA A 149 12.55 -11.83 -11.59
C ALA A 149 11.19 -11.71 -12.30
N SER A 150 10.20 -12.51 -11.91
CA SER A 150 8.83 -12.44 -12.47
C SER A 150 8.08 -11.15 -12.10
N ARG A 151 8.51 -10.47 -11.02
CA ARG A 151 7.94 -9.21 -10.53
C ARG A 151 8.74 -7.97 -10.93
N SER A 152 9.87 -8.14 -11.61
CA SER A 152 10.75 -7.02 -11.98
C SER A 152 10.01 -5.94 -12.79
N PRO A 153 10.22 -4.64 -12.52
CA PRO A 153 11.17 -4.07 -11.55
C PRO A 153 10.58 -3.82 -10.15
N LEU A 154 9.41 -4.37 -9.82
CA LEU A 154 8.69 -4.09 -8.58
C LEU A 154 9.31 -4.76 -7.34
N PHE A 155 10.03 -5.87 -7.53
CA PHE A 155 10.62 -6.64 -6.45
C PHE A 155 12.07 -7.05 -6.75
N GLU A 156 13.00 -6.59 -5.92
CA GLU A 156 14.44 -6.82 -6.06
C GLU A 156 14.93 -8.02 -5.23
N PHE A 157 16.11 -8.53 -5.58
CA PHE A 157 16.79 -9.62 -4.89
C PHE A 157 18.25 -9.26 -4.65
N ALA A 158 18.76 -9.48 -3.45
CA ALA A 158 20.19 -9.43 -3.14
C ALA A 158 20.62 -10.65 -2.29
N ILE A 159 21.89 -11.01 -2.41
CA ILE A 159 22.50 -12.10 -1.65
C ILE A 159 23.35 -11.53 -0.51
N MET A 160 23.37 -12.22 0.62
CA MET A 160 24.22 -11.90 1.76
C MET A 160 25.14 -13.07 2.08
N GLU A 161 26.45 -12.86 2.03
CA GLU A 161 27.44 -13.84 2.47
C GLU A 161 27.46 -13.92 4.01
N THR A 162 27.41 -15.13 4.56
CA THR A 162 27.34 -15.37 6.01
C THR A 162 28.25 -16.52 6.42
N THR A 163 28.47 -16.70 7.72
CA THR A 163 29.17 -17.89 8.25
C THR A 163 28.48 -19.20 7.87
N GLY A 164 27.19 -19.15 7.54
CA GLY A 164 26.39 -20.29 7.06
C GLY A 164 26.86 -20.90 5.74
N SER A 165 27.64 -20.18 4.93
CA SER A 165 28.28 -20.69 3.71
C SER A 165 29.38 -21.72 4.00
N GLY A 166 29.98 -21.66 5.20
CA GLY A 166 31.15 -22.44 5.58
C GLY A 166 32.48 -21.79 5.20
N CYS A 167 32.49 -20.52 4.75
CA CYS A 167 33.69 -19.81 4.31
C CYS A 167 34.42 -19.00 5.40
N SER A 168 34.05 -19.12 6.67
CA SER A 168 34.69 -18.36 7.76
C SER A 168 36.20 -18.58 7.81
N GLY A 169 36.96 -17.47 7.83
CA GLY A 169 38.43 -17.44 7.82
C GLY A 169 39.09 -17.91 6.52
N ASN A 170 38.32 -18.07 5.43
CA ASN A 170 38.82 -18.61 4.17
C ASN A 170 38.52 -17.69 2.98
N THR A 171 39.49 -16.83 2.65
CA THR A 171 39.41 -15.88 1.53
C THR A 171 39.06 -16.54 0.20
N GLN A 172 39.69 -17.68 -0.14
CA GLN A 172 39.45 -18.34 -1.42
C GLN A 172 38.04 -18.93 -1.50
N CYS A 173 37.49 -19.38 -0.38
CA CYS A 173 36.10 -19.84 -0.30
C CYS A 173 35.12 -18.69 -0.62
N VAL A 174 35.30 -17.52 0.01
CA VAL A 174 34.48 -16.32 -0.28
C VAL A 174 34.60 -15.94 -1.75
N ILE A 175 35.82 -15.94 -2.33
CA ILE A 175 36.01 -15.67 -3.76
C ILE A 175 35.22 -16.66 -4.64
N ASN A 176 35.20 -17.94 -4.29
CA ASN A 176 34.45 -18.95 -5.04
C ASN A 176 32.93 -18.69 -4.95
N ASP A 177 32.41 -18.28 -3.79
CA ASP A 177 31.02 -17.88 -3.64
C ASP A 177 30.70 -16.61 -4.46
N MET A 178 31.59 -15.61 -4.49
CA MET A 178 31.41 -14.43 -5.35
C MET A 178 31.35 -14.79 -6.85
N VAL A 179 32.17 -15.76 -7.30
CA VAL A 179 32.11 -16.31 -8.66
C VAL A 179 30.78 -17.04 -8.89
N TYR A 180 30.31 -17.79 -7.91
CA TYR A 180 29.02 -18.45 -7.97
C TYR A 180 27.87 -17.45 -8.11
N PHE A 181 27.86 -16.37 -7.31
CA PHE A 181 26.84 -15.32 -7.39
C PHE A 181 26.81 -14.65 -8.76
N ALA A 182 28.00 -14.37 -9.33
CA ALA A 182 28.10 -13.77 -10.64
C ALA A 182 27.49 -14.65 -11.75
N ASN A 183 27.76 -15.95 -11.70
CA ASN A 183 27.29 -16.89 -12.72
C ASN A 183 25.80 -17.23 -12.60
N ASN A 184 25.26 -17.24 -11.38
CA ASN A 184 23.91 -17.76 -11.13
C ASN A 184 22.87 -16.67 -10.84
N PHE A 185 23.27 -15.54 -10.26
CA PHE A 185 22.33 -14.55 -9.73
C PHE A 185 22.39 -13.21 -10.46
N TYR A 186 23.58 -12.70 -10.78
CA TYR A 186 23.72 -11.33 -11.28
C TYR A 186 22.91 -11.11 -12.56
N ASN A 187 22.84 -12.06 -13.49
CA ASN A 187 22.12 -11.87 -14.75
C ASN A 187 20.59 -11.72 -14.62
N SER A 188 20.02 -11.95 -13.43
CA SER A 188 18.60 -11.70 -13.19
C SER A 188 18.27 -10.21 -13.32
N PRO A 189 17.12 -9.85 -13.94
CA PRO A 189 16.66 -8.47 -14.00
C PRO A 189 16.26 -7.93 -12.62
N ALA A 190 15.93 -8.81 -11.67
CA ALA A 190 15.61 -8.43 -10.29
C ALA A 190 16.84 -8.30 -9.38
N TYR A 191 18.04 -8.69 -9.84
CA TYR A 191 19.21 -8.62 -8.97
C TYR A 191 19.59 -7.16 -8.69
N MET A 192 19.72 -6.83 -7.40
CA MET A 192 19.97 -5.48 -6.91
C MET A 192 21.23 -4.89 -7.54
N ARG A 193 21.08 -3.68 -8.09
CA ARG A 193 22.17 -2.92 -8.66
C ARG A 193 22.14 -1.46 -8.24
N ARG A 194 23.32 -0.86 -8.16
CA ARG A 194 23.50 0.59 -8.06
C ARG A 194 24.54 1.01 -9.09
N SER A 195 24.17 1.97 -9.93
CA SER A 195 25.00 2.43 -11.06
C SER A 195 25.52 1.28 -11.96
N GLY A 196 24.67 0.27 -12.19
CA GLY A 196 24.99 -0.91 -13.00
C GLY A 196 25.82 -2.00 -12.31
N ARG A 197 26.37 -1.73 -11.11
CA ARG A 197 27.17 -2.70 -10.34
C ARG A 197 26.26 -3.59 -9.45
N PRO A 198 26.49 -4.92 -9.38
CA PRO A 198 25.80 -5.80 -8.43
C PRO A 198 26.05 -5.38 -6.98
N VAL A 199 25.09 -5.58 -6.08
CA VAL A 199 25.26 -5.34 -4.64
C VAL A 199 25.33 -6.67 -3.90
N VAL A 200 26.35 -6.86 -3.07
CA VAL A 200 26.51 -8.05 -2.21
C VAL A 200 26.69 -7.61 -0.76
N PHE A 201 25.93 -8.26 0.13
CA PHE A 201 25.97 -8.01 1.57
C PHE A 201 26.90 -9.02 2.26
N PHE A 202 27.51 -8.62 3.37
CA PHE A 202 28.38 -9.46 4.17
C PHE A 202 28.01 -9.32 5.65
N PHE A 203 27.51 -10.41 6.23
CA PHE A 203 27.20 -10.46 7.65
C PHE A 203 28.50 -10.60 8.47
N SER A 204 28.48 -10.11 9.71
CA SER A 204 29.64 -10.24 10.60
C SER A 204 29.97 -11.72 10.90
N GLY A 205 31.18 -11.96 11.42
CA GLY A 205 31.61 -13.30 11.83
C GLY A 205 32.32 -14.14 10.75
N LEU A 206 32.54 -13.62 9.54
CA LEU A 206 33.33 -14.29 8.49
C LEU A 206 34.82 -14.49 8.85
N GLY A 207 35.28 -14.03 10.02
CA GLY A 207 36.65 -14.20 10.48
C GLY A 207 37.66 -13.36 9.69
N THR A 208 38.92 -13.80 9.67
CA THR A 208 39.99 -13.08 8.96
C THR A 208 39.94 -13.37 7.45
N ILE A 209 39.48 -12.40 6.68
CA ILE A 209 39.39 -12.45 5.21
C ILE A 209 40.28 -11.37 4.59
N ASP A 210 41.00 -11.69 3.51
CA ASP A 210 41.71 -10.69 2.70
C ASP A 210 40.75 -10.02 1.71
N TRP A 211 40.12 -8.94 2.16
CA TRP A 211 39.14 -8.20 1.37
C TRP A 211 39.71 -7.49 0.14
N ASN A 212 41.01 -7.19 0.11
CA ASN A 212 41.65 -6.67 -1.10
C ASN A 212 41.70 -7.75 -2.19
N GLN A 213 42.04 -8.99 -1.79
CA GLN A 213 42.01 -10.14 -2.70
C GLN A 213 40.58 -10.46 -3.16
N VAL A 214 39.59 -10.41 -2.26
CA VAL A 214 38.17 -10.60 -2.64
C VAL A 214 37.73 -9.55 -3.65
N ARG A 215 37.96 -8.25 -3.39
CA ARG A 215 37.54 -7.17 -4.31
C ARG A 215 38.16 -7.30 -5.69
N THR A 216 39.46 -7.61 -5.77
CA THR A 216 40.18 -7.72 -7.04
C THR A 216 39.79 -8.97 -7.84
N SER A 217 39.30 -10.01 -7.16
CA SER A 217 38.92 -11.29 -7.79
C SER A 217 37.42 -11.43 -8.07
N ALA A 218 36.56 -10.62 -7.42
CA ALA A 218 35.11 -10.72 -7.55
C ALA A 218 34.62 -10.29 -8.96
N PRO A 219 33.98 -11.18 -9.74
CA PRO A 219 33.48 -10.83 -11.07
C PRO A 219 32.37 -9.78 -11.01
N GLY A 220 32.28 -8.93 -12.03
CA GLY A 220 31.23 -7.91 -12.14
C GLY A 220 31.44 -6.65 -11.30
N ASN A 221 32.59 -6.52 -10.61
CA ASN A 221 32.92 -5.37 -9.76
C ASN A 221 31.76 -4.98 -8.80
N PRO A 222 31.32 -5.91 -7.93
CA PRO A 222 30.20 -5.65 -7.02
C PRO A 222 30.51 -4.56 -6.00
N LEU A 223 29.45 -3.99 -5.44
CA LEU A 223 29.47 -3.12 -4.26
C LEU A 223 29.39 -3.99 -3.01
N PHE A 224 30.24 -3.73 -2.02
CA PHE A 224 30.28 -4.48 -0.77
C PHE A 224 29.59 -3.72 0.36
N ILE A 225 28.55 -4.32 0.94
CA ILE A 225 27.80 -3.75 2.05
C ILE A 225 28.02 -4.61 3.30
N PHE A 226 28.55 -4.02 4.38
CA PHE A 226 28.93 -4.75 5.60
C PHE A 226 28.01 -4.40 6.77
N GLU A 227 27.75 -5.36 7.66
CA GLU A 227 27.06 -5.11 8.93
C GLU A 227 27.84 -4.06 9.75
N ASP A 228 27.20 -2.96 10.11
CA ASP A 228 27.78 -1.82 10.85
C ASP A 228 29.15 -1.32 10.32
N GLY A 229 29.41 -1.57 9.03
CA GLY A 229 30.77 -1.57 8.48
C GLY A 229 31.17 -0.31 7.73
N PHE A 230 30.70 0.88 8.12
CA PHE A 230 31.11 2.15 7.47
C PHE A 230 32.62 2.40 7.56
N THR A 231 33.31 1.83 8.56
CA THR A 231 34.77 1.91 8.70
C THR A 231 35.49 0.68 8.16
N HIS A 232 34.78 -0.29 7.57
CA HIS A 232 35.38 -1.52 7.08
C HIS A 232 36.23 -1.24 5.84
N ALA A 233 37.41 -1.83 5.78
CA ALA A 233 38.27 -1.70 4.60
C ALA A 233 37.55 -2.29 3.39
N GLN A 234 37.53 -1.58 2.25
CA GLN A 234 36.75 -1.99 1.08
C GLN A 234 35.23 -1.95 1.30
N THR A 235 34.70 -1.09 2.16
CA THR A 235 33.25 -0.86 2.20
C THR A 235 32.78 0.01 1.03
N ASP A 236 31.61 -0.29 0.47
CA ASP A 236 30.83 0.64 -0.36
C ASP A 236 29.55 1.09 0.39
N GLY A 237 29.35 0.62 1.63
CA GLY A 237 28.14 0.83 2.40
C GLY A 237 28.03 -0.08 3.62
N ALA A 238 27.05 0.23 4.47
CA ALA A 238 26.78 -0.56 5.64
C ALA A 238 25.29 -0.79 5.85
N PHE A 239 24.97 -1.87 6.57
CA PHE A 239 23.62 -2.17 7.00
C PHE A 239 23.53 -2.31 8.52
N ALA A 240 22.40 -1.86 9.07
CA ALA A 240 22.08 -2.05 10.48
C ALA A 240 21.46 -3.43 10.73
N TRP A 241 21.66 -3.96 11.93
CA TRP A 241 21.05 -5.19 12.44
C TRP A 241 20.42 -4.96 13.82
N ASP A 242 19.70 -5.94 14.37
CA ASP A 242 19.24 -5.86 15.74
C ASP A 242 20.35 -6.26 16.72
N HIS A 243 20.66 -5.35 17.66
CA HIS A 243 21.63 -5.59 18.72
C HIS A 243 20.88 -5.69 20.05
N PRO A 244 20.37 -6.88 20.44
CA PRO A 244 19.44 -7.03 21.57
C PRO A 244 20.03 -6.67 22.94
N ALA A 245 21.33 -6.42 23.03
CA ALA A 245 21.98 -5.88 24.22
C ALA A 245 21.80 -4.36 24.39
N GLN A 246 21.22 -3.68 23.39
CA GLN A 246 21.02 -2.23 23.33
C GLN A 246 19.54 -1.92 23.16
N THR A 247 19.12 -0.71 23.57
CA THR A 247 17.78 -0.22 23.20
C THR A 247 17.74 0.16 21.72
N VAL A 248 16.53 0.22 21.14
CA VAL A 248 16.35 0.60 19.73
C VAL A 248 17.01 1.95 19.39
N PRO A 249 16.81 3.02 20.18
CA PRO A 249 17.45 4.30 19.89
C PRO A 249 18.97 4.21 20.01
N GLN A 250 19.51 3.55 21.03
CA GLN A 250 20.97 3.42 21.22
C GLN A 250 21.64 2.80 20.00
N ASN A 251 21.06 1.72 19.48
CA ASN A 251 21.58 1.02 18.31
C ASN A 251 21.45 1.88 17.05
N LEU A 252 20.22 2.30 16.72
CA LEU A 252 19.96 2.96 15.44
C LEU A 252 20.48 4.40 15.37
N ASP A 253 20.53 5.13 16.48
CA ASP A 253 21.19 6.46 16.53
C ASP A 253 22.68 6.35 16.20
N TYR A 254 23.36 5.33 16.74
CA TYR A 254 24.76 5.09 16.43
C TYR A 254 24.94 4.83 14.93
N PHE A 255 24.16 3.90 14.37
CA PHE A 255 24.24 3.56 12.95
C PHE A 255 23.95 4.75 12.03
N TYR A 256 22.84 5.47 12.26
CA TYR A 256 22.48 6.61 11.42
C TYR A 256 23.41 7.81 11.60
N GLY A 257 23.98 8.01 12.80
CA GLY A 257 25.06 8.96 13.02
C GLY A 257 26.30 8.63 12.18
N GLN A 258 26.70 7.36 12.12
CA GLN A 258 27.79 6.91 11.24
C GLN A 258 27.44 7.14 9.77
N ALA A 259 26.21 6.78 9.35
CA ALA A 259 25.75 7.00 7.98
C ALA A 259 25.83 8.49 7.57
N GLN A 260 25.49 9.41 8.48
CA GLN A 260 25.58 10.85 8.20
C GLN A 260 27.02 11.32 8.02
N SER A 261 27.99 10.67 8.67
CA SER A 261 29.42 10.96 8.46
C SER A 261 30.02 10.31 7.21
N HIS A 262 29.33 9.34 6.59
CA HIS A 262 29.77 8.57 5.41
C HIS A 262 28.80 8.71 4.24
N ARG A 263 28.40 9.94 3.89
CA ARG A 263 27.34 10.21 2.88
C ARG A 263 27.61 9.69 1.46
N SER A 264 28.86 9.37 1.13
CA SER A 264 29.22 8.78 -0.16
C SER A 264 28.96 7.28 -0.24
N GLU A 265 28.73 6.63 0.91
CA GLU A 265 28.49 5.20 1.03
C GLU A 265 26.99 4.91 1.08
N ILE A 266 26.62 3.63 0.90
CA ILE A 266 25.22 3.20 0.84
C ILE A 266 24.76 2.80 2.24
N PRO A 267 23.90 3.58 2.93
CA PRO A 267 23.26 3.14 4.15
C PRO A 267 22.07 2.22 3.86
N VAL A 268 21.95 1.15 4.65
CA VAL A 268 20.77 0.29 4.73
C VAL A 268 20.32 0.26 6.18
N GLY A 269 19.28 1.04 6.51
CA GLY A 269 18.72 1.06 7.87
C GLY A 269 18.04 -0.27 8.25
N ALA A 270 17.56 -0.37 9.49
CA ALA A 270 16.85 -1.55 9.96
C ALA A 270 15.51 -1.21 10.62
N GLY A 271 14.52 -2.09 10.43
CA GLY A 271 13.28 -2.12 11.22
C GLY A 271 13.08 -3.50 11.82
N TYR A 272 12.79 -3.59 13.11
CA TYR A 272 12.67 -4.87 13.83
C TYR A 272 11.65 -4.79 14.96
N LYS A 273 10.97 -5.90 15.21
CA LYS A 273 9.87 -5.95 16.19
C LYS A 273 10.34 -6.20 17.62
N GLY A 274 11.58 -6.65 17.82
CA GLY A 274 12.13 -7.18 19.07
C GLY A 274 12.98 -8.41 18.77
N PHE A 275 13.46 -9.11 19.80
CA PHE A 275 14.37 -10.24 19.68
C PHE A 275 14.22 -11.19 20.87
N ASP A 276 14.15 -12.49 20.63
CA ASP A 276 14.15 -13.52 21.66
C ASP A 276 14.63 -14.87 21.09
N ASP A 277 15.94 -15.13 21.26
CA ASP A 277 16.61 -16.33 20.73
C ASP A 277 16.55 -17.55 21.65
N ARG A 278 15.61 -17.61 22.60
CA ARG A 278 15.47 -18.77 23.50
C ARG A 278 15.23 -20.09 22.77
N TYR A 279 14.71 -20.03 21.54
CA TYR A 279 14.44 -21.21 20.72
C TYR A 279 15.49 -21.50 19.65
N ALA A 280 16.37 -20.54 19.37
CA ALA A 280 17.52 -20.74 18.52
C ALA A 280 18.53 -21.67 19.17
N THR A 281 18.89 -22.76 18.49
CA THR A 281 19.86 -23.73 19.01
C THR A 281 21.29 -23.19 19.11
N TRP A 282 21.54 -22.05 18.46
CA TRP A 282 22.78 -21.26 18.51
C TRP A 282 22.68 -20.02 19.41
N GLY A 283 21.48 -19.75 19.96
CA GLY A 283 21.19 -18.56 20.74
C GLY A 283 21.88 -18.54 22.10
N SER A 284 21.85 -17.38 22.74
CA SER A 284 22.38 -17.18 24.10
C SER A 284 21.33 -16.66 25.09
N ASN A 285 20.05 -16.83 24.77
CA ASN A 285 18.89 -16.28 25.48
C ASN A 285 18.98 -14.74 25.59
N ARG A 286 19.40 -14.09 24.51
CA ARG A 286 19.36 -12.63 24.37
C ARG A 286 17.91 -12.22 24.14
N PHE A 287 17.58 -11.04 24.64
CA PHE A 287 16.21 -10.56 24.67
C PHE A 287 16.14 -9.06 24.46
N LEU A 288 15.30 -8.65 23.53
CA LEU A 288 14.79 -7.29 23.37
C LEU A 288 13.26 -7.39 23.30
N ASP A 289 12.59 -6.80 24.27
CA ASP A 289 11.13 -6.85 24.37
C ASP A 289 10.48 -6.29 23.09
N GLN A 290 9.44 -6.96 22.60
CA GLN A 290 8.62 -6.41 21.52
C GLN A 290 7.76 -5.24 21.98
N ALA A 291 7.56 -5.12 23.30
CA ALA A 291 6.80 -4.08 23.97
C ALA A 291 5.43 -3.87 23.31
N CYS A 292 4.75 -4.98 23.00
CA CYS A 292 3.44 -4.98 22.34
C CYS A 292 3.43 -4.13 21.05
N GLY A 293 4.44 -4.31 20.20
CA GLY A 293 4.59 -3.61 18.93
C GLY A 293 5.22 -2.22 19.02
N GLN A 294 5.54 -1.70 20.22
CA GLN A 294 6.21 -0.39 20.34
C GLN A 294 7.65 -0.42 19.80
N THR A 295 8.39 -1.50 20.02
CA THR A 295 9.76 -1.67 19.51
C THR A 295 9.80 -1.57 17.98
N TRP A 296 8.79 -2.14 17.31
CA TRP A 296 8.60 -1.98 15.87
C TRP A 296 8.45 -0.51 15.46
N LEU A 297 7.52 0.21 16.09
CA LEU A 297 7.28 1.63 15.77
C LEU A 297 8.51 2.50 16.06
N GLU A 298 9.19 2.24 17.18
CA GLU A 298 10.40 2.97 17.57
C GLU A 298 11.51 2.77 16.53
N SER A 299 11.71 1.55 16.03
CA SER A 299 12.77 1.26 15.05
C SER A 299 12.64 2.08 13.75
N PHE A 300 11.41 2.30 13.28
CA PHE A 300 11.15 3.17 12.13
C PHE A 300 11.24 4.65 12.49
N ALA A 301 10.78 5.05 13.68
CA ALA A 301 10.76 6.44 14.11
C ALA A 301 12.18 7.04 14.22
N VAL A 302 13.18 6.26 14.64
CA VAL A 302 14.57 6.75 14.74
C VAL A 302 15.08 7.26 13.39
N ALA A 303 14.74 6.59 12.28
CA ALA A 303 15.15 7.02 10.94
C ALA A 303 14.66 8.46 10.61
N GLY A 304 13.46 8.84 11.07
CA GLY A 304 12.90 10.17 10.87
C GLY A 304 13.66 11.31 11.57
N SER A 305 14.58 10.98 12.49
CA SER A 305 15.47 11.98 13.12
C SER A 305 16.69 12.33 12.28
N TYR A 306 17.01 11.51 11.26
CA TYR A 306 18.19 11.67 10.41
C TYR A 306 17.85 11.94 8.94
N TRP A 307 16.63 11.59 8.51
CA TRP A 307 16.23 11.62 7.11
C TRP A 307 14.90 12.38 6.94
N SER A 308 14.67 12.89 5.73
CA SER A 308 13.51 13.71 5.39
C SER A 308 13.14 13.57 3.90
N SER A 309 12.05 14.20 3.47
CA SER A 309 11.69 14.25 2.05
C SER A 309 12.78 14.86 1.16
N SER A 310 13.60 15.78 1.71
CA SER A 310 14.72 16.43 1.03
C SER A 310 16.07 15.72 1.18
N ASP A 311 16.18 14.77 2.11
CA ASP A 311 17.36 13.95 2.32
C ASP A 311 16.93 12.51 2.68
N GLN A 312 16.86 11.66 1.66
CA GLN A 312 16.23 10.34 1.77
C GLN A 312 17.21 9.29 2.29
N LEU A 313 16.74 8.45 3.22
CA LEU A 313 17.33 7.13 3.44
C LEU A 313 17.10 6.29 2.19
N ALA A 314 18.17 5.81 1.57
CA ALA A 314 18.04 5.08 0.30
C ALA A 314 17.40 3.70 0.49
N ASN A 315 17.76 2.98 1.55
CA ASN A 315 17.35 1.59 1.78
C ASN A 315 17.11 1.32 3.26
N LEU A 316 16.19 0.40 3.55
CA LEU A 316 15.93 -0.16 4.87
C LEU A 316 15.68 -1.67 4.73
N GLN A 317 16.19 -2.47 5.65
CA GLN A 317 15.88 -3.90 5.74
C GLN A 317 15.04 -4.22 6.98
N LEU A 318 14.12 -5.17 6.86
CA LEU A 318 13.39 -5.73 7.97
C LEU A 318 14.18 -6.88 8.58
N VAL A 319 14.34 -6.85 9.90
CA VAL A 319 15.05 -7.85 10.70
C VAL A 319 14.02 -8.52 11.61
N THR A 320 13.41 -9.64 11.21
CA THR A 320 13.52 -10.32 9.90
C THR A 320 12.13 -10.59 9.34
N TRP A 321 12.04 -11.05 8.08
CA TRP A 321 10.76 -11.56 7.58
C TRP A 321 10.31 -12.78 8.36
N ASN A 322 11.18 -13.78 8.53
CA ASN A 322 10.77 -15.11 8.96
C ASN A 322 11.79 -15.85 9.84
N ASP A 323 12.64 -15.17 10.61
CA ASP A 323 13.45 -15.85 11.63
C ASP A 323 12.63 -16.09 12.91
N TYR A 324 11.89 -17.20 12.89
CA TYR A 324 11.09 -17.67 14.02
C TYR A 324 11.94 -18.12 15.20
N ASP A 325 13.17 -18.61 14.94
CA ASP A 325 14.04 -19.15 15.98
C ASP A 325 14.52 -18.04 16.94
N GLU A 326 14.77 -16.85 16.38
CA GLU A 326 15.18 -15.64 17.12
C GLU A 326 14.01 -14.72 17.50
N GLY A 327 12.77 -15.10 17.18
CA GLY A 327 11.59 -14.31 17.55
C GLY A 327 11.50 -12.96 16.84
N THR A 328 12.22 -12.76 15.73
CA THR A 328 12.31 -11.48 14.99
C THR A 328 11.39 -11.43 13.77
N GLU A 329 10.77 -12.55 13.40
CA GLU A 329 9.89 -12.67 12.22
C GLU A 329 8.68 -11.71 12.25
N VAL A 330 8.33 -11.18 11.08
CA VAL A 330 7.13 -10.35 10.89
C VAL A 330 6.11 -10.96 9.93
N GLU A 331 6.41 -12.16 9.41
CA GLU A 331 5.59 -12.91 8.46
C GLU A 331 4.21 -13.19 9.05
N SER A 332 4.14 -13.73 10.27
CA SER A 332 2.87 -14.03 10.95
C SER A 332 2.18 -12.78 11.53
N GLY A 333 2.94 -11.70 11.70
CA GLY A 333 2.48 -10.43 12.24
C GLY A 333 3.18 -10.02 13.53
N ILE A 334 2.78 -8.87 14.07
CA ILE A 334 3.29 -8.34 15.34
C ILE A 334 2.11 -8.18 16.30
N ASP A 335 2.22 -8.78 17.49
CA ASP A 335 1.22 -8.60 18.53
C ASP A 335 1.29 -7.19 19.10
N ASN A 336 0.15 -6.52 19.16
CA ASN A 336 0.02 -5.28 19.91
C ASN A 336 -0.58 -5.49 21.31
N CYS A 337 -0.83 -6.73 21.73
CA CYS A 337 -1.41 -7.09 23.02
C CYS A 337 -2.75 -6.38 23.32
N LEU A 338 -3.49 -5.99 22.28
CA LEU A 338 -4.78 -5.34 22.41
C LEU A 338 -5.92 -6.33 22.18
N SER A 339 -7.06 -6.01 22.77
CA SER A 339 -8.35 -6.58 22.43
C SER A 339 -9.38 -5.47 22.45
N ILE A 340 -10.36 -5.55 21.54
CA ILE A 340 -11.40 -4.53 21.38
C ILE A 340 -12.78 -5.13 21.66
N SER A 341 -13.63 -4.35 22.34
CA SER A 341 -15.05 -4.66 22.50
C SER A 341 -15.90 -3.45 22.13
N ALA A 342 -17.11 -3.68 21.61
CA ALA A 342 -18.01 -2.62 21.18
C ALA A 342 -19.41 -2.81 21.78
N SER A 343 -20.11 -1.70 22.00
CA SER A 343 -21.45 -1.67 22.57
C SER A 343 -22.26 -0.50 22.01
N LEU A 344 -23.59 -0.63 22.07
CA LEU A 344 -24.51 0.46 21.78
C LEU A 344 -24.89 1.17 23.08
N GLY A 345 -24.79 2.49 23.10
CA GLY A 345 -25.20 3.33 24.21
C GLY A 345 -26.70 3.24 24.49
N ALA A 346 -27.09 3.67 25.70
CA ALA A 346 -28.49 3.67 26.13
C ALA A 346 -29.40 4.60 25.28
N ASP A 347 -28.80 5.51 24.51
CA ASP A 347 -29.50 6.38 23.55
C ASP A 347 -29.90 5.64 22.26
N GLY A 348 -29.47 4.39 22.09
CA GLY A 348 -29.80 3.54 20.94
C GLY A 348 -29.10 3.92 19.64
N LYS A 349 -28.15 4.87 19.66
CA LYS A 349 -27.49 5.37 18.44
C LYS A 349 -26.00 5.60 18.58
N THR A 350 -25.50 5.80 19.80
CA THR A 350 -24.06 6.00 20.00
C THR A 350 -23.37 4.64 20.08
N LEU A 351 -22.64 4.28 19.04
CA LEU A 351 -21.67 3.18 19.10
C LEU A 351 -20.51 3.62 19.98
N SER A 352 -20.05 2.77 20.89
CA SER A 352 -18.84 3.00 21.68
C SER A 352 -18.01 1.74 21.70
N TRP A 353 -16.69 1.87 21.74
CA TRP A 353 -15.76 0.76 21.90
C TRP A 353 -14.76 1.02 23.00
N SER A 354 -14.14 -0.06 23.49
CA SER A 354 -13.07 0.01 24.48
C SER A 354 -11.93 -0.91 24.07
N LEU A 355 -10.72 -0.44 24.32
CA LEU A 355 -9.51 -1.24 24.24
C LEU A 355 -9.20 -1.85 25.61
N SER A 356 -8.66 -3.05 25.60
CA SER A 356 -8.19 -3.79 26.78
C SER A 356 -6.91 -4.56 26.44
N GLY A 357 -6.26 -5.13 27.46
CA GLY A 357 -4.95 -5.77 27.34
C GLY A 357 -3.82 -4.88 27.86
N SER A 358 -2.58 -5.27 27.59
CA SER A 358 -1.37 -4.53 27.99
C SER A 358 -0.81 -3.63 26.89
N GLY A 359 -1.42 -3.65 25.71
CA GLY A 359 -1.03 -2.86 24.55
C GLY A 359 -1.29 -1.36 24.67
N GLN A 360 -0.79 -0.62 23.68
CA GLN A 360 -0.98 0.83 23.56
C GLN A 360 -1.71 1.18 22.27
N GLU A 361 -2.66 2.11 22.33
CA GLU A 361 -3.42 2.54 21.14
C GLU A 361 -2.55 3.14 20.02
N SER A 362 -1.33 3.58 20.33
CA SER A 362 -0.36 4.04 19.33
C SER A 362 -0.01 2.98 18.26
N THR A 363 -0.28 1.70 18.51
CA THR A 363 -0.16 0.62 17.52
C THR A 363 -1.36 0.49 16.58
N VAL A 364 -2.44 1.22 16.83
CA VAL A 364 -3.63 1.27 15.99
C VAL A 364 -3.52 2.50 15.08
N ASP A 365 -3.81 2.33 13.80
CA ASP A 365 -3.87 3.45 12.85
C ASP A 365 -5.23 4.15 12.91
N ARG A 366 -6.29 3.34 12.80
CA ARG A 366 -7.68 3.80 12.81
C ARG A 366 -8.65 2.70 13.19
N TYR A 367 -9.87 3.09 13.50
CA TYR A 367 -11.02 2.21 13.67
C TYR A 367 -11.88 2.24 12.43
N ARG A 368 -12.24 1.07 11.91
CA ARG A 368 -13.21 0.92 10.82
C ARG A 368 -14.55 0.51 11.38
N ILE A 369 -15.60 1.22 10.99
CA ILE A 369 -16.98 0.90 11.35
C ILE A 369 -17.61 0.21 10.15
N TRP A 370 -17.89 -1.08 10.31
CA TRP A 370 -18.51 -1.92 9.30
C TRP A 370 -19.99 -2.13 9.63
N SER A 371 -20.84 -2.21 8.61
CA SER A 371 -22.22 -2.67 8.77
C SER A 371 -22.50 -3.90 7.91
N THR A 372 -23.39 -4.76 8.38
CA THR A 372 -24.01 -5.82 7.58
C THR A 372 -25.49 -5.93 7.96
N PRO A 373 -26.42 -6.22 7.04
CA PRO A 373 -27.79 -6.53 7.41
C PRO A 373 -27.82 -7.66 8.46
N ALA A 374 -28.69 -7.55 9.47
CA ALA A 374 -28.74 -8.53 10.56
C ALA A 374 -29.09 -9.96 10.06
N SER A 375 -29.72 -10.09 8.89
CA SER A 375 -30.02 -11.37 8.25
C SER A 375 -28.82 -12.00 7.53
N ASP A 376 -27.77 -11.23 7.25
CA ASP A 376 -26.58 -11.67 6.53
C ASP A 376 -25.46 -11.97 7.53
N GLY A 377 -25.04 -10.96 8.30
CA GLY A 377 -23.97 -11.12 9.30
C GLY A 377 -22.56 -11.27 8.73
N GLN A 378 -22.41 -11.52 7.42
CA GLN A 378 -21.14 -11.89 6.79
C GLN A 378 -20.62 -10.84 5.81
N ASN A 379 -21.45 -10.29 4.92
CA ASN A 379 -20.99 -9.28 3.95
C ASN A 379 -20.95 -7.90 4.62
N LEU A 380 -19.76 -7.33 4.71
CA LEU A 380 -19.49 -6.06 5.38
C LEU A 380 -19.47 -4.91 4.37
N THR A 381 -20.04 -3.77 4.75
CA THR A 381 -19.87 -2.49 4.07
C THR A 381 -19.19 -1.52 5.01
N LEU A 382 -18.10 -0.89 4.58
CA LEU A 382 -17.42 0.15 5.35
C LEU A 382 -18.34 1.36 5.43
N ARG A 383 -18.54 1.91 6.63
CA ARG A 383 -19.45 3.04 6.86
C ARG A 383 -18.76 4.29 7.36
N ALA A 384 -17.68 4.13 8.09
CA ALA A 384 -16.87 5.23 8.60
C ALA A 384 -15.51 4.73 9.03
N GLU A 385 -14.55 5.65 9.09
CA GLU A 385 -13.27 5.46 9.76
C GLU A 385 -13.07 6.53 10.82
N VAL A 386 -12.45 6.16 11.94
CA VAL A 386 -12.10 7.07 13.03
C VAL A 386 -10.62 6.91 13.33
N THR A 387 -9.82 7.95 13.15
CA THR A 387 -8.39 7.93 13.47
C THR A 387 -8.17 7.58 14.95
N ALA A 388 -7.17 6.74 15.23
CA ALA A 388 -6.81 6.37 16.60
C ALA A 388 -6.29 7.57 17.41
N GLY A 389 -6.43 7.52 18.74
CA GLY A 389 -6.09 8.61 19.66
C GLY A 389 -7.21 9.66 19.83
N GLY A 390 -8.34 9.46 19.16
CA GLY A 390 -9.55 10.28 19.27
C GLY A 390 -10.62 9.69 20.19
N ALA A 391 -11.88 10.03 19.92
CA ALA A 391 -13.01 9.48 20.65
C ALA A 391 -13.28 8.01 20.28
N HIS A 392 -13.51 7.16 21.27
CA HIS A 392 -13.94 5.77 21.06
C HIS A 392 -15.46 5.64 20.95
N SER A 393 -16.05 6.51 20.14
CA SER A 393 -17.50 6.55 19.93
C SER A 393 -17.87 7.13 18.57
N TYR A 394 -19.02 6.71 18.04
CA TYR A 394 -19.57 7.19 16.78
C TYR A 394 -21.11 7.22 16.82
N ASP A 395 -21.73 8.31 16.34
CA ASP A 395 -23.20 8.39 16.25
C ASP A 395 -23.68 7.69 14.97
N LEU A 396 -24.24 6.49 15.13
CA LEU A 396 -24.74 5.66 14.03
C LEU A 396 -25.94 6.25 13.29
N SER A 397 -26.63 7.24 13.87
CA SER A 397 -27.73 7.93 13.18
C SER A 397 -27.23 8.79 12.02
N THR A 398 -25.93 9.08 11.97
CA THR A 398 -25.31 9.84 10.86
C THR A 398 -25.00 8.97 9.64
N LEU A 399 -25.00 7.65 9.78
CA LEU A 399 -24.64 6.74 8.71
C LEU A 399 -25.77 6.63 7.67
N PRO A 400 -25.46 6.52 6.37
CA PRO A 400 -26.46 6.37 5.31
C PRO A 400 -27.01 4.92 5.26
N LEU A 401 -27.68 4.51 6.32
CA LEU A 401 -28.32 3.20 6.45
C LEU A 401 -29.82 3.34 6.19
N SER A 402 -30.36 2.52 5.28
CA SER A 402 -31.81 2.38 5.14
C SER A 402 -32.44 1.90 6.44
N ALA A 403 -33.72 2.18 6.64
CA ALA A 403 -34.44 1.66 7.80
C ALA A 403 -34.37 0.12 7.82
N GLY A 404 -33.97 -0.47 8.95
CA GLY A 404 -33.75 -1.91 9.06
C GLY A 404 -32.83 -2.29 10.22
N SER A 405 -32.66 -3.60 10.40
CA SER A 405 -31.78 -4.16 11.43
C SER A 405 -30.42 -4.52 10.85
N TYR A 406 -29.37 -4.11 11.54
CA TYR A 406 -27.97 -4.31 11.16
C TYR A 406 -27.17 -4.91 12.31
N THR A 407 -26.09 -5.60 11.96
CA THR A 407 -24.96 -5.83 12.85
C THR A 407 -23.85 -4.86 12.46
N ILE A 408 -23.36 -4.11 13.44
CA ILE A 408 -22.26 -3.17 13.31
C ILE A 408 -21.02 -3.77 13.94
N TYR A 409 -19.88 -3.69 13.25
CA TYR A 409 -18.59 -4.11 13.80
C TYR A 409 -17.63 -2.92 13.86
N VAL A 410 -16.77 -2.91 14.87
CA VAL A 410 -15.62 -2.00 14.96
C VAL A 410 -14.36 -2.84 14.79
N GLN A 411 -13.52 -2.49 13.83
CA GLN A 411 -12.22 -3.10 13.63
C GLN A 411 -11.14 -2.10 14.02
N ALA A 412 -10.28 -2.43 14.98
CA ALA A 412 -9.02 -1.73 15.19
C ALA A 412 -8.03 -2.19 14.11
N LEU A 413 -7.76 -1.31 13.14
CA LEU A 413 -6.75 -1.56 12.12
C LEU A 413 -5.37 -1.23 12.71
N GLY A 414 -4.49 -2.21 12.81
CA GLY A 414 -3.12 -2.01 13.28
C GLY A 414 -2.32 -1.10 12.34
N LYS A 415 -1.23 -0.52 12.84
CA LYS A 415 -0.18 0.05 11.99
C LYS A 415 0.47 -1.05 11.12
N PRO A 416 1.22 -0.71 10.05
CA PRO A 416 1.77 -1.70 9.13
C PRO A 416 2.35 -2.94 9.83
N THR A 417 1.96 -4.13 9.36
CA THR A 417 2.39 -5.45 9.89
C THR A 417 1.85 -5.85 11.26
N ILE A 418 1.26 -4.93 12.03
CA ILE A 418 0.64 -5.22 13.33
C ILE A 418 -0.72 -5.90 13.14
N LEU A 419 -1.09 -6.79 14.07
CA LEU A 419 -2.39 -7.48 14.07
C LEU A 419 -3.59 -6.51 14.13
N ASN A 420 -4.61 -6.81 13.34
CA ASN A 420 -5.92 -6.19 13.38
C ASN A 420 -6.82 -6.92 14.38
N HIS A 421 -7.74 -6.17 15.00
CA HIS A 421 -8.68 -6.74 15.97
C HIS A 421 -10.11 -6.35 15.62
N MET A 422 -10.99 -7.34 15.49
CA MET A 422 -12.43 -7.12 15.28
C MET A 422 -13.18 -7.24 16.60
N ALA A 423 -13.99 -6.24 16.93
CA ALA A 423 -14.86 -6.28 18.10
C ALA A 423 -16.01 -7.26 17.92
N ASN A 424 -16.72 -7.56 19.01
CA ASN A 424 -18.02 -8.22 18.93
C ASN A 424 -19.01 -7.42 18.07
N GLY A 425 -19.90 -8.13 17.36
CA GLY A 425 -20.97 -7.51 16.59
C GLY A 425 -21.99 -6.83 17.51
N VAL A 426 -22.36 -5.60 17.17
CA VAL A 426 -23.34 -4.77 17.89
C VAL A 426 -24.63 -4.72 17.08
N SER A 427 -25.74 -5.13 17.67
CA SER A 427 -27.06 -4.99 17.04
C SER A 427 -27.49 -3.53 17.00
N TYR A 428 -27.92 -3.05 15.83
CA TYR A 428 -28.41 -1.70 15.62
C TYR A 428 -29.66 -1.72 14.73
N THR A 429 -30.70 -1.00 15.12
CA THR A 429 -31.89 -0.78 14.29
C THR A 429 -31.85 0.63 13.74
N ALA A 430 -31.49 0.77 12.47
CA ALA A 430 -31.53 2.04 11.78
C ALA A 430 -32.99 2.43 11.52
N VAL A 431 -33.34 3.68 11.84
CA VAL A 431 -34.66 4.27 11.53
C VAL A 431 -34.70 4.95 10.15
N GLY A 432 -33.64 4.78 9.36
CA GLY A 432 -33.34 5.57 8.16
C GLY A 432 -32.39 6.71 8.51
N GLY A 433 -31.13 6.59 8.08
CA GLY A 433 -30.14 7.65 8.21
C GLY A 433 -30.30 8.74 7.14
N PRO A 434 -29.41 9.76 7.13
CA PRO A 434 -29.35 10.73 6.05
C PRO A 434 -29.34 9.99 4.72
N THR A 435 -30.15 10.45 3.76
CA THR A 435 -30.10 9.92 2.41
C THR A 435 -28.66 10.15 1.93
N GLY A 436 -27.92 9.08 1.64
CA GLY A 436 -26.68 9.22 0.88
C GLY A 436 -26.98 10.04 -0.36
N CYS A 437 -26.09 10.95 -0.75
CA CYS A 437 -26.28 11.77 -1.94
C CYS A 437 -25.90 11.01 -3.21
N ALA A 438 -26.12 9.70 -3.21
CA ALA A 438 -25.83 8.84 -4.33
C ALA A 438 -26.88 9.05 -5.42
N ALA A 439 -26.41 9.16 -6.66
CA ALA A 439 -27.24 9.23 -7.85
C ALA A 439 -26.63 8.34 -8.93
N SER A 440 -27.47 7.61 -9.65
CA SER A 440 -27.07 6.74 -10.75
C SER A 440 -27.74 7.17 -12.05
N ASN A 441 -27.08 6.90 -13.17
CA ASN A 441 -27.51 7.30 -14.53
C ASN A 441 -27.87 8.80 -14.61
N VAL A 442 -27.00 9.64 -14.04
CA VAL A 442 -27.15 11.10 -14.01
C VAL A 442 -27.11 11.69 -15.44
N ASP A 443 -26.46 11.00 -16.37
CA ASP A 443 -26.49 11.31 -17.79
C ASP A 443 -27.92 11.27 -18.38
N ASP A 444 -28.79 10.37 -17.89
CA ASP A 444 -30.20 10.29 -18.27
C ASP A 444 -31.11 11.24 -17.47
N ALA A 445 -30.57 11.93 -16.46
CA ALA A 445 -31.38 12.75 -15.56
C ALA A 445 -31.89 14.02 -16.24
N ALA A 446 -33.13 14.41 -15.92
CA ALA A 446 -33.61 15.74 -16.27
C ALA A 446 -32.88 16.83 -15.45
N GLY A 447 -32.97 18.09 -15.89
CA GLY A 447 -32.52 19.24 -15.10
C GLY A 447 -31.09 19.71 -15.35
N TRP A 448 -30.35 19.09 -16.27
CA TRP A 448 -29.06 19.59 -16.71
C TRP A 448 -29.11 21.07 -17.12
N GLN A 449 -28.20 21.85 -16.56
CA GLN A 449 -27.96 23.23 -16.92
C GLN A 449 -26.68 23.31 -17.76
N SER A 450 -26.49 24.40 -18.49
CA SER A 450 -25.28 24.63 -19.29
C SER A 450 -24.86 26.09 -19.31
N CYS A 451 -23.58 26.34 -19.56
CA CYS A 451 -23.02 27.67 -19.70
C CYS A 451 -21.76 27.69 -20.60
N THR A 452 -21.58 28.78 -21.35
CA THR A 452 -20.45 28.99 -22.29
C THR A 452 -19.76 30.35 -22.11
N SER A 453 -20.04 31.03 -21.01
CA SER A 453 -19.42 32.33 -20.69
C SER A 453 -18.08 32.13 -19.96
N THR A 454 -17.14 33.05 -20.15
CA THR A 454 -15.86 33.03 -19.45
C THR A 454 -16.02 32.98 -17.92
N ALA A 455 -17.10 33.51 -17.37
CA ALA A 455 -17.36 33.53 -15.93
C ALA A 455 -17.65 32.14 -15.32
N CYS A 456 -18.16 31.18 -16.10
CA CYS A 456 -18.62 29.88 -15.59
C CYS A 456 -17.74 28.69 -16.00
N CYS A 457 -17.14 28.74 -17.19
CA CYS A 457 -16.35 27.66 -17.79
C CYS A 457 -14.93 28.11 -18.21
N GLY A 458 -14.55 29.36 -17.94
CA GLY A 458 -13.27 29.91 -18.39
C GLY A 458 -13.19 30.07 -19.92
N GLY A 459 -11.97 30.28 -20.41
CA GLY A 459 -11.68 30.36 -21.84
C GLY A 459 -12.14 31.65 -22.54
N GLY A 460 -12.09 31.65 -23.87
CA GLY A 460 -12.38 32.80 -24.73
C GLY A 460 -13.85 33.24 -24.77
N GLY A 461 -14.77 32.38 -24.33
CA GLY A 461 -16.21 32.62 -24.33
C GLY A 461 -16.85 32.61 -25.72
N GLY A 462 -18.17 32.43 -25.78
CA GLY A 462 -18.92 32.42 -27.05
C GLY A 462 -18.89 31.07 -27.78
N ALA A 463 -18.63 29.99 -27.06
CA ALA A 463 -18.88 28.64 -27.58
C ALA A 463 -20.37 28.42 -27.84
N THR A 464 -20.67 27.58 -28.83
CA THR A 464 -21.99 26.95 -28.97
C THR A 464 -21.98 25.61 -28.26
N THR A 465 -23.07 25.28 -27.60
CA THR A 465 -23.19 24.05 -26.80
C THR A 465 -24.54 23.36 -27.09
N ALA A 466 -24.56 22.03 -27.02
CA ALA A 466 -25.78 21.26 -26.97
C ALA A 466 -25.62 20.04 -26.06
N LEU A 467 -26.72 19.63 -25.43
CA LEU A 467 -26.83 18.38 -24.69
C LEU A 467 -28.04 17.61 -25.25
N THR A 468 -27.80 16.44 -25.81
CA THR A 468 -28.85 15.60 -26.39
C THR A 468 -28.64 14.15 -26.01
N ALA A 469 -29.74 13.44 -25.77
CA ALA A 469 -29.69 11.99 -25.59
C ALA A 469 -29.42 11.32 -26.96
N ASP A 470 -28.50 10.37 -27.04
CA ASP A 470 -28.13 9.66 -28.28
C ASP A 470 -28.28 8.14 -28.13
N PRO A 471 -29.41 7.56 -28.62
CA PRO A 471 -29.67 6.13 -28.47
C PRO A 471 -28.80 5.27 -29.40
N SER A 472 -28.10 5.88 -30.37
CA SER A 472 -27.21 5.15 -31.27
C SER A 472 -25.85 4.83 -30.65
N LYS A 473 -25.55 5.44 -29.49
CA LYS A 473 -24.36 5.21 -28.68
C LYS A 473 -24.81 4.83 -27.27
N SER A 474 -24.60 3.58 -26.88
CA SER A 474 -24.76 3.14 -25.49
C SER A 474 -23.75 2.07 -25.16
N GLN A 475 -23.26 2.08 -23.93
CA GLN A 475 -22.30 1.11 -23.42
C GLN A 475 -23.02 -0.12 -22.84
N ASN A 476 -22.82 -1.28 -23.47
CA ASN A 476 -23.41 -2.56 -23.07
C ASN A 476 -24.96 -2.55 -22.94
N GLY A 477 -25.65 -1.71 -23.72
CA GLY A 477 -27.11 -1.71 -23.80
C GLY A 477 -27.83 -1.22 -22.54
N SER A 478 -27.19 -0.34 -21.75
CA SER A 478 -27.77 0.22 -20.53
C SER A 478 -28.90 1.22 -20.74
N GLY A 479 -29.03 1.78 -21.94
CA GLY A 479 -29.98 2.86 -22.18
C GLY A 479 -29.52 3.77 -23.30
N VAL A 480 -29.64 5.08 -23.07
CA VAL A 480 -29.30 6.15 -24.02
C VAL A 480 -28.13 6.92 -23.41
N SER A 481 -27.05 7.20 -24.16
CA SER A 481 -25.99 8.05 -23.61
C SER A 481 -26.32 9.54 -23.76
N ALA A 482 -25.74 10.36 -22.89
CA ALA A 482 -25.78 11.81 -23.03
C ALA A 482 -24.65 12.30 -23.94
N ARG A 483 -24.99 12.97 -25.05
CA ARG A 483 -24.05 13.62 -25.97
C ARG A 483 -23.91 15.10 -25.62
N PHE A 484 -22.70 15.50 -25.27
CA PHE A 484 -22.26 16.87 -25.00
C PHE A 484 -21.51 17.41 -26.21
N ASP A 485 -22.00 18.47 -26.82
CA ASP A 485 -21.40 19.09 -28.00
C ASP A 485 -20.72 20.42 -27.65
N LEU A 486 -19.50 20.60 -28.18
CA LEU A 486 -18.79 21.88 -28.15
C LEU A 486 -18.52 22.36 -29.59
N GLY A 487 -18.77 23.65 -29.82
CA GLY A 487 -18.44 24.32 -31.08
C GLY A 487 -18.26 25.82 -30.89
N GLY A 488 -18.46 26.60 -31.96
CA GLY A 488 -18.28 28.05 -31.99
C GLY A 488 -17.12 28.46 -32.89
N SER A 489 -16.80 29.76 -32.90
CA SER A 489 -15.74 30.34 -33.75
C SER A 489 -14.63 31.04 -32.96
N THR A 490 -14.85 31.33 -31.68
CA THR A 490 -13.84 31.95 -30.81
C THR A 490 -12.91 30.87 -30.26
N ALA A 491 -11.60 31.02 -30.47
CA ALA A 491 -10.59 30.10 -29.97
C ALA A 491 -10.65 29.91 -28.45
N TYR A 492 -10.33 28.70 -27.98
CA TYR A 492 -10.28 28.35 -26.56
C TYR A 492 -11.59 28.61 -25.80
N SER A 493 -12.73 28.45 -26.46
CA SER A 493 -14.04 28.64 -25.81
C SER A 493 -14.55 27.31 -25.27
N ASN A 494 -15.04 27.34 -24.04
CA ASN A 494 -15.42 26.15 -23.30
C ASN A 494 -16.96 26.08 -23.15
N ALA A 495 -17.45 24.89 -22.85
CA ALA A 495 -18.84 24.68 -22.43
C ALA A 495 -18.85 23.77 -21.20
N ARG A 496 -19.64 24.16 -20.19
CA ARG A 496 -19.82 23.42 -18.95
C ARG A 496 -21.28 23.08 -18.75
N TRP A 497 -21.54 21.86 -18.30
CA TRP A 497 -22.85 21.35 -17.92
C TRP A 497 -22.83 20.88 -16.48
N TRP A 498 -23.96 21.00 -15.79
CA TRP A 498 -24.08 20.49 -14.42
C TRP A 498 -25.48 20.00 -14.09
N ASN A 499 -25.53 19.02 -13.19
CA ASN A 499 -26.77 18.48 -12.64
C ASN A 499 -26.64 18.37 -11.11
N GLN A 500 -27.55 19.03 -10.40
CA GLN A 500 -27.59 18.95 -8.94
C GLN A 500 -28.30 17.66 -8.53
N VAL A 501 -27.53 16.70 -8.02
CA VAL A 501 -28.00 15.35 -7.69
C VAL A 501 -28.53 15.23 -6.26
N ALA A 502 -28.17 16.16 -5.37
CA ALA A 502 -28.73 16.25 -4.03
C ALA A 502 -28.76 17.69 -3.50
N THR A 503 -29.66 17.96 -2.55
CA THR A 503 -29.75 19.25 -1.82
C THR A 503 -29.06 19.22 -0.46
N THR A 504 -28.66 18.04 0.02
CA THR A 504 -27.89 17.85 1.26
C THR A 504 -27.03 16.59 1.13
N CYS A 505 -25.84 16.58 1.73
CA CYS A 505 -25.07 15.36 1.87
C CYS A 505 -24.12 15.42 3.06
N ALA A 506 -24.21 14.43 3.95
CA ALA A 506 -23.31 14.31 5.10
C ALA A 506 -22.13 13.35 4.84
N ALA A 507 -22.13 12.65 3.71
CA ALA A 507 -21.08 11.70 3.34
C ALA A 507 -19.69 12.36 3.31
N PHE A 508 -18.68 11.55 3.54
CA PHE A 508 -17.28 11.97 3.52
C PHE A 508 -16.57 11.37 2.31
N HIS A 509 -16.93 10.16 1.88
CA HIS A 509 -16.28 9.49 0.75
C HIS A 509 -17.17 9.49 -0.48
N PHE A 510 -16.57 9.70 -1.65
CA PHE A 510 -17.26 9.84 -2.91
C PHE A 510 -16.58 9.03 -4.01
N THR A 511 -17.39 8.40 -4.86
CA THR A 511 -16.94 7.75 -6.09
C THR A 511 -17.75 8.29 -7.26
N LEU A 512 -17.09 8.92 -8.23
CA LEU A 512 -17.68 9.28 -9.51
C LEU A 512 -17.31 8.21 -10.55
N ASP A 513 -18.28 7.41 -11.00
CA ASP A 513 -18.09 6.29 -11.95
C ASP A 513 -18.89 6.55 -13.22
N PHE A 514 -18.24 6.51 -14.39
CA PHE A 514 -18.87 6.75 -15.68
C PHE A 514 -18.09 6.17 -16.86
N TRP A 515 -18.75 6.04 -18.00
CA TRP A 515 -18.12 5.73 -19.29
C TRP A 515 -18.10 6.96 -20.18
N ALA A 516 -17.00 7.18 -20.90
CA ALA A 516 -16.88 8.26 -21.88
C ALA A 516 -16.44 7.78 -23.26
N TYR A 517 -16.99 8.39 -24.31
CA TYR A 517 -16.72 8.07 -25.71
C TYR A 517 -16.52 9.35 -26.52
N VAL A 518 -15.49 9.37 -27.37
CA VAL A 518 -15.14 10.50 -28.24
C VAL A 518 -14.80 10.02 -29.64
N THR A 519 -15.22 10.74 -30.67
CA THR A 519 -14.94 10.43 -32.08
C THR A 519 -13.71 11.15 -32.61
N ALA A 520 -13.44 12.37 -32.13
CA ALA A 520 -12.35 13.23 -32.57
C ALA A 520 -11.41 13.63 -31.42
N PRO A 521 -10.61 12.69 -30.86
CA PRO A 521 -9.82 12.93 -29.65
C PRO A 521 -8.68 13.96 -29.80
N SER A 522 -8.36 14.42 -31.02
CA SER A 522 -7.38 15.49 -31.26
C SER A 522 -7.97 16.91 -31.20
N ALA A 523 -9.31 17.02 -31.24
CA ALA A 523 -10.01 18.29 -31.22
C ALA A 523 -9.99 18.99 -29.84
N PRO A 524 -10.22 18.32 -28.69
CA PRO A 524 -10.26 18.97 -27.38
C PRO A 524 -8.93 19.57 -26.96
N GLN A 525 -8.96 20.71 -26.24
CA GLN A 525 -7.83 21.13 -25.40
C GLN A 525 -7.76 20.26 -24.15
N GLY A 526 -8.92 19.96 -23.56
CA GLY A 526 -9.05 19.13 -22.38
C GLY A 526 -10.50 18.71 -22.12
N PHE A 527 -10.66 17.80 -21.17
CA PHE A 527 -11.95 17.46 -20.56
C PHE A 527 -11.86 17.67 -19.06
N GLU A 528 -12.95 18.16 -18.47
CA GLU A 528 -13.10 18.20 -17.01
C GLU A 528 -14.30 17.35 -16.59
N PHE A 529 -14.10 16.52 -15.57
CA PHE A 529 -15.16 15.78 -14.91
C PHE A 529 -15.07 16.05 -13.42
N ASP A 530 -16.13 16.65 -12.88
CA ASP A 530 -16.12 17.13 -11.51
C ASP A 530 -17.36 16.69 -10.74
N PHE A 531 -17.22 16.71 -9.43
CA PHE A 531 -18.35 16.84 -8.53
C PHE A 531 -18.02 17.74 -7.36
N ASP A 532 -19.03 18.37 -6.81
CA ASP A 532 -18.90 19.22 -5.63
C ASP A 532 -19.84 18.77 -4.52
N GLN A 533 -19.37 18.86 -3.29
CA GLN A 533 -20.20 18.86 -2.09
C GLN A 533 -20.17 20.26 -1.48
N VAL A 534 -21.33 20.89 -1.34
CA VAL A 534 -21.51 22.06 -0.47
C VAL A 534 -22.15 21.57 0.82
N VAL A 535 -21.48 21.79 1.95
CA VAL A 535 -21.97 21.43 3.28
C VAL A 535 -21.48 22.44 4.29
N GLY A 536 -22.40 22.99 5.10
CA GLY A 536 -22.05 23.91 6.18
C GLY A 536 -21.44 25.23 5.69
N GLY A 537 -21.87 25.72 4.51
CA GLY A 537 -21.36 26.94 3.89
C GLY A 537 -19.98 26.80 3.24
N GLN A 538 -19.46 25.57 3.11
CA GLN A 538 -18.17 25.28 2.49
C GLN A 538 -18.37 24.37 1.27
N ARG A 539 -17.75 24.71 0.14
CA ARG A 539 -17.69 23.93 -1.10
C ARG A 539 -16.38 23.17 -1.18
N TYR A 540 -16.52 21.86 -1.14
CA TYR A 540 -15.50 20.84 -1.39
C TYR A 540 -15.59 20.48 -2.86
N LYS A 541 -14.62 20.95 -3.64
CA LYS A 541 -14.59 20.82 -5.09
C LYS A 541 -13.64 19.70 -5.51
N PHE A 542 -14.18 18.67 -6.15
CA PHE A 542 -13.43 17.52 -6.67
C PHE A 542 -13.38 17.63 -8.19
N SER A 543 -12.42 18.43 -8.69
CA SER A 543 -12.27 18.68 -10.11
C SER A 543 -11.08 17.96 -10.70
N HIS A 544 -11.31 17.23 -11.79
CA HIS A 544 -10.29 16.48 -12.52
C HIS A 544 -10.27 16.95 -13.97
N GLN A 545 -9.10 17.33 -14.47
CA GLN A 545 -8.91 17.72 -15.86
C GLN A 545 -7.86 16.84 -16.52
N CYS A 546 -8.20 16.28 -17.68
CA CYS A 546 -7.23 15.71 -18.60
C CYS A 546 -6.84 16.82 -19.58
N ASP A 547 -5.65 17.40 -19.43
CA ASP A 547 -5.14 18.43 -20.33
C ASP A 547 -4.28 17.80 -21.43
N PHE A 548 -4.83 17.73 -22.64
CA PHE A 548 -4.22 17.01 -23.76
C PHE A 548 -3.07 17.77 -24.44
N LYS A 549 -3.00 19.11 -24.30
CA LYS A 549 -2.13 19.93 -25.14
C LYS A 549 -1.09 20.73 -24.39
N ASP A 550 -1.41 21.30 -23.22
CA ASP A 550 -0.45 22.15 -22.52
C ASP A 550 0.47 21.32 -21.63
N SER A 551 -0.07 20.79 -20.52
CA SER A 551 0.71 19.99 -19.58
C SER A 551 0.88 18.54 -20.04
N GLY A 552 -0.07 17.99 -20.79
CA GLY A 552 -0.10 16.56 -21.11
C GLY A 552 -0.31 15.67 -19.88
N LEU A 553 -0.82 16.25 -18.78
CA LEU A 553 -0.99 15.59 -17.48
C LEU A 553 -2.45 15.65 -17.03
N TRP A 554 -2.84 14.69 -16.21
CA TRP A 554 -4.02 14.85 -15.38
C TRP A 554 -3.75 15.90 -14.31
N ARG A 555 -4.72 16.76 -14.06
CA ARG A 555 -4.64 17.85 -13.09
C ARG A 555 -5.86 17.84 -12.19
N VAL A 556 -5.67 18.31 -10.96
CA VAL A 556 -6.76 18.54 -10.02
C VAL A 556 -6.86 20.02 -9.65
N TRP A 557 -8.05 20.48 -9.25
CA TRP A 557 -8.19 21.85 -8.77
C TRP A 557 -7.80 21.93 -7.29
N ALA A 558 -6.67 22.58 -6.99
CA ALA A 558 -6.17 22.75 -5.63
C ALA A 558 -5.63 24.17 -5.40
N ASN A 559 -5.86 24.72 -4.21
CA ASN A 559 -5.31 25.99 -3.75
C ASN A 559 -5.49 27.18 -4.73
N GLY A 560 -6.63 27.21 -5.42
CA GLY A 560 -6.98 28.30 -6.34
C GLY A 560 -6.51 28.13 -7.79
N GLY A 561 -5.96 26.98 -8.17
CA GLY A 561 -5.56 26.72 -9.55
C GLY A 561 -5.47 25.23 -9.91
N TRP A 562 -5.17 24.97 -11.19
CA TRP A 562 -4.87 23.62 -11.67
C TRP A 562 -3.50 23.17 -11.19
N THR A 563 -3.47 22.07 -10.44
CA THR A 563 -2.26 21.43 -9.94
C THR A 563 -2.07 20.11 -10.67
N ALA A 564 -0.92 19.94 -11.33
CA ALA A 564 -0.64 18.73 -12.07
C ALA A 564 -0.40 17.54 -11.12
N THR A 565 -0.93 16.38 -11.50
CA THR A 565 -0.55 15.09 -10.92
C THR A 565 0.75 14.59 -11.55
N SER A 566 1.27 13.45 -11.09
CA SER A 566 2.38 12.75 -11.73
C SER A 566 1.97 11.91 -12.94
N HIS A 567 0.69 11.92 -13.36
CA HIS A 567 0.14 10.99 -14.33
C HIS A 567 -0.14 11.64 -15.68
N ALA A 568 0.34 11.01 -16.75
CA ALA A 568 0.11 11.48 -18.11
C ALA A 568 -1.37 11.43 -18.50
N CYS A 569 -1.84 12.50 -19.13
CA CYS A 569 -3.12 12.56 -19.82
C CYS A 569 -2.89 12.27 -21.30
N VAL A 570 -3.37 11.12 -21.77
CA VAL A 570 -3.32 10.75 -23.19
C VAL A 570 -4.71 10.86 -23.81
N PRO A 571 -4.82 11.32 -25.07
CA PRO A 571 -6.09 11.34 -25.77
C PRO A 571 -6.77 9.97 -25.75
N PHE A 572 -8.06 9.96 -25.43
CA PHE A 572 -8.83 8.72 -25.37
C PHE A 572 -8.89 8.04 -26.74
N THR A 573 -8.96 6.70 -26.76
CA THR A 573 -9.05 5.95 -28.00
C THR A 573 -10.28 6.37 -28.79
N ALA A 574 -10.06 6.88 -30.01
CA ALA A 574 -11.14 7.31 -30.88
C ALA A 574 -12.14 6.16 -31.08
N ASN A 575 -13.43 6.52 -31.09
CA ASN A 575 -14.53 5.60 -31.36
C ASN A 575 -14.63 4.41 -30.40
N SER A 576 -14.10 4.54 -29.18
CA SER A 576 -14.15 3.51 -28.15
C SER A 576 -14.62 4.08 -26.81
N TRP A 577 -15.32 3.25 -26.03
CA TRP A 577 -15.72 3.59 -24.66
C TRP A 577 -14.54 3.41 -23.72
N ASN A 578 -14.33 4.39 -22.84
CA ASN A 578 -13.34 4.35 -21.76
C ASN A 578 -14.07 4.46 -20.43
N HIS A 579 -13.70 3.63 -19.45
CA HIS A 579 -14.29 3.63 -18.12
C HIS A 579 -13.46 4.48 -17.17
N PHE A 580 -14.12 5.31 -16.38
CA PHE A 580 -13.50 6.21 -15.41
C PHE A 580 -14.16 6.02 -14.05
N VAL A 581 -13.34 5.94 -13.01
CA VAL A 581 -13.77 5.94 -11.61
C VAL A 581 -12.87 6.88 -10.83
N PHE A 582 -13.41 7.96 -10.27
CA PHE A 582 -12.65 8.95 -9.49
C PHE A 582 -13.03 8.84 -8.01
N HIS A 583 -12.03 8.73 -7.15
CA HIS A 583 -12.20 8.63 -5.71
C HIS A 583 -11.72 9.89 -5.02
N GLY A 584 -12.56 10.40 -4.10
CA GLY A 584 -12.20 11.53 -3.28
C GLY A 584 -12.96 11.52 -1.95
N GLU A 585 -12.41 12.21 -0.97
CA GLU A 585 -13.06 12.41 0.31
C GLU A 585 -12.99 13.85 0.79
N ARG A 586 -14.00 14.23 1.56
CA ARG A 586 -13.88 15.34 2.50
C ARG A 586 -13.22 14.78 3.75
N THR A 587 -12.10 15.33 4.16
CA THR A 587 -11.40 14.87 5.35
C THR A 587 -12.03 15.42 6.63
N LEU A 588 -11.80 14.76 7.76
CA LEU A 588 -12.29 15.21 9.07
C LEU A 588 -11.74 16.57 9.50
N ASP A 589 -10.55 16.95 9.01
CA ASP A 589 -9.94 18.27 9.22
C ASP A 589 -10.44 19.33 8.22
N GLY A 590 -11.46 19.02 7.41
CA GLY A 590 -12.16 19.98 6.56
C GLY A 590 -11.41 20.32 5.26
N ARG A 591 -10.68 19.38 4.67
CA ARG A 591 -10.05 19.51 3.35
C ARG A 591 -10.75 18.62 2.32
N VAL A 592 -10.49 18.91 1.05
CA VAL A 592 -10.70 17.96 -0.05
C VAL A 592 -9.44 17.10 -0.13
N HIS A 593 -9.61 15.80 -0.21
CA HIS A 593 -8.54 14.83 -0.48
C HIS A 593 -8.90 14.05 -1.74
N TYR A 594 -8.08 14.22 -2.77
CA TYR A 594 -8.10 13.43 -3.98
C TYR A 594 -7.29 12.17 -3.73
N GLN A 595 -7.86 10.98 -3.94
CA GLN A 595 -7.24 9.71 -3.59
C GLN A 595 -6.59 9.02 -4.80
N ASP A 596 -7.42 8.73 -5.82
CA ASP A 596 -6.99 8.07 -7.04
C ASP A 596 -8.01 8.25 -8.18
N MET A 597 -7.59 7.86 -9.38
CA MET A 597 -8.48 7.59 -10.50
C MET A 597 -8.21 6.20 -11.08
N VAL A 598 -9.27 5.53 -11.50
CA VAL A 598 -9.19 4.29 -12.27
C VAL A 598 -9.66 4.56 -13.68
N ILE A 599 -8.82 4.29 -14.67
CA ILE A 599 -9.14 4.45 -16.09
C ILE A 599 -8.94 3.11 -16.78
N ASN A 600 -10.00 2.55 -17.37
CA ASN A 600 -9.95 1.24 -18.03
C ASN A 600 -9.31 0.14 -17.15
N ASN A 601 -9.71 0.07 -15.89
CA ASN A 601 -9.18 -0.84 -14.85
C ASN A 601 -7.71 -0.61 -14.44
N VAL A 602 -7.06 0.47 -14.90
CA VAL A 602 -5.74 0.88 -14.42
C VAL A 602 -5.90 1.95 -13.35
N THR A 603 -5.37 1.71 -12.15
CA THR A 603 -5.40 2.67 -11.04
C THR A 603 -4.19 3.60 -11.13
N TYR A 604 -4.45 4.91 -11.03
CA TYR A 604 -3.47 5.97 -10.96
C TYR A 604 -3.66 6.69 -9.62
N THR A 605 -2.76 6.45 -8.68
CA THR A 605 -2.84 7.00 -7.32
C THR A 605 -2.20 8.37 -7.25
N PHE A 606 -2.85 9.33 -6.60
CA PHE A 606 -2.28 10.64 -6.35
C PHE A 606 -2.87 11.19 -5.05
N ASP A 607 -2.02 11.41 -4.05
CA ASP A 607 -2.41 11.91 -2.73
C ASP A 607 -2.28 13.43 -2.71
N LEU A 608 -3.39 14.12 -3.03
CA LEU A 608 -3.42 15.58 -3.14
C LEU A 608 -4.55 16.18 -2.30
N TYR A 609 -4.25 17.29 -1.64
CA TYR A 609 -5.20 18.01 -0.79
C TYR A 609 -5.53 19.39 -1.35
N ALA A 610 -6.78 19.80 -1.18
CA ALA A 610 -7.23 21.16 -1.48
C ALA A 610 -8.05 21.74 -0.32
N THR A 611 -8.00 23.06 -0.19
CA THR A 611 -8.81 23.78 0.79
C THR A 611 -10.20 24.06 0.21
N PRO A 612 -11.29 23.88 0.97
CA PRO A 612 -12.63 24.25 0.50
C PRO A 612 -12.76 25.76 0.32
N THR A 613 -13.77 26.17 -0.44
CA THR A 613 -14.12 27.58 -0.65
C THR A 613 -15.45 27.91 -0.02
N ALA A 614 -15.68 29.16 0.37
CA ALA A 614 -16.97 29.58 0.90
C ALA A 614 -18.07 29.43 -0.16
N ALA A 615 -19.25 28.94 0.24
CA ALA A 615 -20.39 28.71 -0.63
C ALA A 615 -21.72 28.91 0.11
N GLY A 616 -22.80 28.92 -0.68
CA GLY A 616 -24.17 29.13 -0.18
C GLY A 616 -24.79 27.84 0.38
N SER A 617 -26.00 27.55 -0.07
CA SER A 617 -26.77 26.39 0.39
C SER A 617 -26.09 25.07 0.09
N ASP A 618 -26.32 24.09 0.97
CA ASP A 618 -25.88 22.72 0.79
C ASP A 618 -26.37 22.15 -0.55
N SER A 619 -25.53 21.34 -1.18
CA SER A 619 -25.83 20.71 -2.47
C SER A 619 -24.79 19.65 -2.80
N VAL A 620 -25.15 18.70 -3.66
CA VAL A 620 -24.19 17.87 -4.38
C VAL A 620 -24.48 17.98 -5.85
N THR A 621 -23.45 18.30 -6.63
CA THR A 621 -23.59 18.61 -8.05
C THR A 621 -22.49 17.93 -8.84
N VAL A 622 -22.86 17.29 -9.96
CA VAL A 622 -21.91 16.70 -10.92
C VAL A 622 -21.75 17.65 -12.10
N TYR A 623 -20.53 17.76 -12.63
CA TYR A 623 -20.18 18.64 -13.74
C TYR A 623 -19.44 17.89 -14.84
N ILE A 624 -19.70 18.29 -16.08
CA ILE A 624 -18.93 17.91 -17.27
C ILE A 624 -18.50 19.22 -17.95
N GLN A 625 -17.23 19.36 -18.31
CA GLN A 625 -16.74 20.49 -19.10
C GLN A 625 -15.94 20.01 -20.31
N LEU A 626 -16.19 20.66 -21.43
CA LEU A 626 -15.47 20.46 -22.68
C LEU A 626 -14.69 21.73 -23.01
N ASP A 627 -13.37 21.59 -23.17
CA ASP A 627 -12.48 22.72 -23.44
C ASP A 627 -12.04 22.81 -24.92
N GLY A 628 -12.30 23.97 -25.51
CA GLY A 628 -11.99 24.25 -26.92
C GLY A 628 -10.49 24.45 -27.16
N ASN A 629 -10.00 24.04 -28.33
CA ASN A 629 -8.61 24.27 -28.72
C ASN A 629 -8.42 25.64 -29.41
N SER A 630 -7.20 25.93 -29.84
CA SER A 630 -6.84 27.17 -30.56
C SER A 630 -7.60 27.41 -31.87
N GLN A 631 -8.13 26.34 -32.49
CA GLN A 631 -8.93 26.41 -33.72
C GLN A 631 -10.43 26.34 -33.45
N GLN A 632 -10.84 26.19 -32.19
CA GLN A 632 -12.21 25.88 -31.78
C GLN A 632 -12.84 24.73 -32.60
N THR A 633 -12.05 23.68 -32.88
CA THR A 633 -12.53 22.54 -33.67
C THR A 633 -13.75 21.91 -32.97
N PRO A 634 -14.93 21.84 -33.60
CA PRO A 634 -16.11 21.25 -32.97
C PRO A 634 -15.92 19.76 -32.70
N TYR A 635 -16.42 19.29 -31.57
CA TYR A 635 -16.41 17.87 -31.21
C TYR A 635 -17.53 17.54 -30.22
N SER A 636 -17.72 16.24 -30.01
CA SER A 636 -18.73 15.69 -29.12
C SER A 636 -18.10 14.70 -28.15
N LEU A 637 -18.57 14.70 -26.91
CA LEU A 637 -18.28 13.69 -25.90
C LEU A 637 -19.59 13.01 -25.51
N TRP A 638 -19.61 11.68 -25.50
CA TRP A 638 -20.74 10.92 -24.98
C TRP A 638 -20.39 10.38 -23.60
N ILE A 639 -21.31 10.49 -22.65
CA ILE A 639 -21.22 9.93 -21.31
C ILE A 639 -22.38 8.95 -21.11
N ASP A 640 -22.09 7.78 -20.55
CA ASP A 640 -23.08 6.76 -20.20
C ASP A 640 -22.80 6.23 -18.79
N LYS A 641 -23.86 5.82 -18.08
CA LYS A 641 -23.80 5.28 -16.71
C LYS A 641 -23.12 6.20 -15.70
N LEU A 642 -23.32 7.51 -15.83
CA LEU A 642 -22.75 8.48 -14.90
C LEU A 642 -23.38 8.29 -13.52
N SER A 643 -22.56 7.94 -12.54
CA SER A 643 -23.01 7.74 -11.17
C SER A 643 -22.08 8.41 -10.18
N LEU A 644 -22.67 9.01 -9.16
CA LEU A 644 -21.98 9.46 -7.97
C LEU A 644 -22.47 8.59 -6.83
N THR A 645 -21.57 7.88 -6.17
CA THR A 645 -21.89 7.16 -4.92
C THR A 645 -21.19 7.84 -3.76
N SER A 646 -21.79 7.73 -2.57
CA SER A 646 -21.33 8.45 -1.38
C SER A 646 -21.46 7.58 -0.14
N GLN A 647 -20.47 7.60 0.74
CA GLN A 647 -20.43 6.81 1.99
C GLN A 647 -20.15 7.68 3.21
#